data_AF-A0A3B9C155-F1
#
_entry.id   AF-A0A3B9C155-F1
#
_cell.length_a   1.000
_cell.length_b   1.000
_cell.length_c   1.000
_cell.angle_alpha   90.00
_cell.angle_beta   90.00
_cell.angle_gamma   90.00
#
_symmetry.space_group_name_H-M   'P 1'
#
loop_
_entity.id
_entity.type
_entity.pdbx_description
1 polymer ?
#
loop_
_entity_poly.entity_id
_entity_poly.type
_entity_poly.pdbx_seq_one_letter_code
_entity_poly.pdbx_strand_id
1 'polypeptide(L)'
;RTFYKGSDKVVASCVNYLSEKVGEYPYCLLSIVDGRLAAGAGMEYPMVSVLGDAINKEQLYRVIAHEVAHNWFYGILASDERAYPWMDESLTTFYEREILSRINDTNHRIYNLLSERTDKLMYLTNAAWNESQAGHLHSELYSKLNYGGVLYEKLPACWKYLQAYLGDSCFDRCIQSYYTKWRYKHPYPEDLEKIITQNSGKDLSWFFDGLLRSDEQIDLSMKRVKGDRDASSKEVFVKGRTNFQGPIPVDAIKNGKVVDRAWVSYPYQMPAQLPADADEYRIDVNQDIPERRLNNNVWRNKSLRHKNPFRLKTGLGINLSTKNEMFLLPAFAYNAYDGFMAGGLIHNLRLPAQPFQFVLAPMYSFKTQSVVGTGMLAYHIFPRQYFQRISLALHGNSFHHDQSNLNLSKFLYLRHQKLAPSLQFVFKPASARSTIQNSLMLKYYYIGEEAFRYQRDLKDSLIRPKIISGDEQHLGRLVFLHQNKRTLNPYSCNLDIQANQQFLKIGLTAELRIDYHMPDRAFYVRTFGGKFFEFDPNQSAFAIQNQYLTATYTGNNDWIYDGVYLDRNAQSGWKTQQIAMQEGGLKIRTLMYASPLGRSDKWLASVNLRSDFPFSFPLKLQLFFDAATFANAAQLNPSGNKVLFDGGIQLNMFKERLVVYLPLLMSRDFKDYSKSVYAKNSILQNMSFALRFHPFEFMDQQKEWLQLLQ
;
A
#
# COMPACT_ATOMS: atom_id res chain seq x y z
N ARG A 1 24.17 -11.49 -30.31
CA ARG A 1 25.53 -11.99 -29.96
C ARG A 1 26.29 -11.06 -29.00
N THR A 2 26.15 -9.73 -29.05
CA THR A 2 26.77 -8.81 -28.08
C THR A 2 26.24 -8.95 -26.65
N PHE A 3 25.00 -9.40 -26.49
CA PHE A 3 24.33 -9.62 -25.20
C PHE A 3 25.10 -10.58 -24.26
N TYR A 4 25.48 -11.77 -24.74
CA TYR A 4 26.22 -12.79 -23.97
C TYR A 4 27.74 -12.54 -23.88
N LYS A 5 28.23 -11.40 -24.37
CA LYS A 5 29.68 -11.15 -24.44
C LYS A 5 30.23 -10.95 -23.03
N GLY A 6 31.13 -11.86 -22.62
CA GLY A 6 31.79 -11.86 -21.31
C GLY A 6 31.12 -12.76 -20.27
N SER A 7 30.01 -13.43 -20.63
CA SER A 7 29.37 -14.44 -19.77
C SER A 7 30.32 -15.59 -19.43
N ASP A 8 31.18 -16.00 -20.35
CA ASP A 8 32.24 -17.00 -20.16
C ASP A 8 33.19 -16.61 -19.01
N LYS A 9 33.58 -15.34 -18.94
CA LYS A 9 34.44 -14.81 -17.87
C LYS A 9 33.74 -14.77 -16.53
N VAL A 10 32.44 -14.44 -16.52
CA VAL A 10 31.62 -14.46 -15.30
C VAL A 10 31.53 -15.89 -14.78
N VAL A 11 31.19 -16.86 -15.62
CA VAL A 11 31.15 -18.29 -15.25
C VAL A 11 32.48 -18.76 -14.68
N ALA A 12 33.59 -18.47 -15.36
CA ALA A 12 34.92 -18.84 -14.87
C ALA A 12 35.24 -18.18 -13.50
N SER A 13 34.87 -16.91 -13.33
CA SER A 13 35.03 -16.20 -12.06
C SER A 13 34.17 -16.82 -10.94
N CYS A 14 32.92 -17.22 -11.24
CA CYS A 14 32.04 -17.90 -10.29
C CYS A 14 32.66 -19.21 -9.82
N VAL A 15 33.04 -20.07 -10.77
CA VAL A 15 33.62 -21.40 -10.47
C VAL A 15 34.90 -21.28 -9.65
N ASN A 16 35.81 -20.36 -10.04
CA ASN A 16 37.06 -20.15 -9.30
C ASN A 16 36.78 -19.65 -7.87
N TYR A 17 35.88 -18.66 -7.72
CA TYR A 17 35.57 -18.08 -6.42
C TYR A 17 34.90 -19.09 -5.48
N LEU A 18 33.91 -19.82 -5.97
CA LEU A 18 33.21 -20.84 -5.18
C LEU A 18 34.12 -22.02 -4.84
N SER A 19 35.01 -22.41 -5.77
CA SER A 19 36.02 -23.43 -5.50
C SER A 19 36.98 -23.02 -4.38
N GLU A 20 37.36 -21.75 -4.31
CA GLU A 20 38.19 -21.20 -3.25
C GLU A 20 37.43 -21.06 -1.91
N LYS A 21 36.22 -20.49 -1.94
CA LYS A 21 35.49 -20.08 -0.74
C LYS A 21 34.59 -21.14 -0.14
N VAL A 22 34.08 -22.07 -0.95
CA VAL A 22 33.18 -23.14 -0.52
C VAL A 22 33.89 -24.49 -0.61
N GLY A 23 34.46 -24.81 -1.77
CA GLY A 23 35.26 -26.01 -1.99
C GLY A 23 35.21 -26.47 -3.45
N GLU A 24 36.12 -27.35 -3.85
CA GLU A 24 36.37 -27.67 -5.27
C GLU A 24 35.12 -28.15 -6.03
N TYR A 25 34.88 -27.58 -7.23
CA TYR A 25 33.88 -28.07 -8.17
C TYR A 25 34.27 -29.46 -8.69
N PRO A 26 33.47 -30.51 -8.50
CA PRO A 26 33.93 -31.87 -8.73
C PRO A 26 33.73 -32.37 -10.16
N TYR A 27 32.97 -31.66 -10.98
CA TYR A 27 32.65 -32.08 -12.34
C TYR A 27 33.60 -31.45 -13.36
N CYS A 28 33.88 -32.17 -14.44
CA CYS A 28 34.73 -31.67 -15.53
C CYS A 28 34.00 -30.72 -16.50
N LEU A 29 32.69 -30.55 -16.34
CA LEU A 29 31.83 -29.77 -17.22
C LEU A 29 30.79 -29.00 -16.40
N LEU A 30 30.62 -27.73 -16.74
CA LEU A 30 29.50 -26.89 -16.34
C LEU A 30 28.94 -26.24 -17.62
N SER A 31 27.65 -26.44 -17.87
CA SER A 31 26.96 -25.94 -19.07
C SER A 31 25.98 -24.85 -18.66
N ILE A 32 26.02 -23.73 -19.37
CA ILE A 32 25.04 -22.66 -19.27
C ILE A 32 24.24 -22.63 -20.57
N VAL A 33 22.93 -22.85 -20.47
CA VAL A 33 22.05 -22.98 -21.62
C VAL A 33 21.04 -21.86 -21.60
N ASP A 34 20.98 -21.08 -22.68
CA ASP A 34 19.92 -20.10 -22.87
C ASP A 34 18.64 -20.80 -23.33
N GLY A 35 17.56 -20.68 -22.55
CA GLY A 35 16.31 -21.41 -22.76
C GLY A 35 15.08 -20.56 -22.51
N ARG A 36 13.92 -21.06 -22.91
CA ARG A 36 12.64 -20.39 -22.63
C ARG A 36 12.01 -21.00 -21.38
N LEU A 37 12.13 -20.30 -20.26
CA LEU A 37 11.55 -20.71 -18.97
C LEU A 37 10.21 -20.01 -18.72
N ALA A 38 9.26 -20.76 -18.13
CA ALA A 38 7.95 -20.23 -17.73
C ALA A 38 7.92 -19.77 -16.26
N ALA A 39 8.91 -20.17 -15.45
CA ALA A 39 9.03 -19.84 -14.04
C ALA A 39 10.49 -19.52 -13.71
N GLY A 40 10.71 -18.44 -12.95
CA GLY A 40 12.05 -18.00 -12.53
C GLY A 40 12.85 -17.27 -13.62
N ALA A 41 14.02 -16.75 -13.21
CA ALA A 41 15.00 -16.16 -14.11
C ALA A 41 16.05 -17.18 -14.59
N GLY A 42 16.13 -18.34 -13.95
CA GLY A 42 16.96 -19.48 -14.31
C GLY A 42 16.50 -20.74 -13.58
N MET A 43 17.15 -21.86 -13.87
CA MET A 43 16.94 -23.17 -13.25
C MET A 43 18.26 -23.96 -13.18
N GLU A 44 18.53 -24.55 -12.04
CA GLU A 44 19.86 -24.96 -11.58
C GLU A 44 20.18 -26.46 -11.68
N TYR A 45 19.69 -27.14 -12.72
CA TYR A 45 19.97 -28.58 -12.88
C TYR A 45 21.49 -28.86 -12.78
N PRO A 46 21.92 -29.92 -12.08
CA PRO A 46 23.34 -30.20 -11.90
C PRO A 46 24.10 -30.27 -13.24
N MET A 47 25.21 -29.53 -13.33
CA MET A 47 26.03 -29.33 -14.54
C MET A 47 25.33 -28.61 -15.72
N VAL A 48 24.03 -28.28 -15.64
CA VAL A 48 23.26 -27.65 -16.71
C VAL A 48 22.34 -26.57 -16.14
N SER A 49 22.88 -25.36 -16.00
CA SER A 49 22.08 -24.20 -15.60
C SER A 49 21.33 -23.64 -16.82
N VAL A 50 20.01 -23.64 -16.79
CA VAL A 50 19.16 -23.08 -17.84
C VAL A 50 18.80 -21.65 -17.46
N LEU A 51 19.11 -20.68 -18.33
CA LEU A 51 18.77 -19.28 -18.14
C LEU A 51 17.40 -18.98 -18.76
N GLY A 52 16.65 -18.07 -18.14
CA GLY A 52 15.44 -17.48 -18.70
C GLY A 52 15.70 -16.15 -19.42
N ASP A 53 14.62 -15.47 -19.81
CA ASP A 53 14.68 -14.21 -20.56
C ASP A 53 15.27 -13.07 -19.70
N ALA A 54 16.57 -12.80 -19.84
CA ALA A 54 17.21 -11.63 -19.25
C ALA A 54 17.02 -10.38 -20.15
N ILE A 55 16.67 -9.23 -19.55
CA ILE A 55 16.37 -8.00 -20.29
C ILE A 55 17.61 -7.15 -20.62
N ASN A 56 18.72 -7.36 -19.90
CA ASN A 56 20.00 -6.69 -20.13
C ASN A 56 21.19 -7.57 -19.70
N LYS A 57 22.40 -7.12 -20.01
CA LYS A 57 23.65 -7.85 -19.77
C LYS A 57 23.96 -8.00 -18.28
N GLU A 58 23.65 -6.98 -17.49
CA GLU A 58 23.92 -6.94 -16.06
C GLU A 58 23.00 -7.91 -15.30
N GLN A 59 21.73 -7.99 -15.69
CA GLN A 59 20.81 -9.01 -15.20
C GLN A 59 21.26 -10.41 -15.62
N LEU A 60 21.69 -10.59 -16.88
CA LEU A 60 22.24 -11.87 -17.34
C LEU A 60 23.41 -12.33 -16.46
N TYR A 61 24.32 -11.42 -16.11
CA TYR A 61 25.46 -11.75 -15.24
C TYR A 61 25.03 -12.13 -13.83
N ARG A 62 24.02 -11.44 -13.29
CA ARG A 62 23.41 -11.79 -12.01
C ARG A 62 22.83 -13.20 -12.02
N VAL A 63 21.97 -13.50 -13.00
CA VAL A 63 21.36 -14.83 -13.14
C VAL A 63 22.45 -15.90 -13.30
N ILE A 64 23.45 -15.69 -14.16
CA ILE A 64 24.58 -16.64 -14.30
C ILE A 64 25.26 -16.88 -12.95
N ALA A 65 25.56 -15.83 -12.18
CA ALA A 65 26.21 -16.00 -10.89
C ALA A 65 25.35 -16.79 -9.89
N HIS A 66 24.04 -16.57 -9.89
CA HIS A 66 23.07 -17.31 -9.08
C HIS A 66 23.02 -18.80 -9.48
N GLU A 67 22.71 -19.08 -10.75
CA GLU A 67 22.53 -20.46 -11.23
C GLU A 67 23.81 -21.30 -11.15
N VAL A 68 24.98 -20.66 -11.27
CA VAL A 68 26.27 -21.35 -11.07
C VAL A 68 26.51 -21.65 -9.60
N ALA A 69 26.18 -20.73 -8.69
CA ALA A 69 26.35 -20.94 -7.25
C ALA A 69 25.47 -22.08 -6.71
N HIS A 70 24.28 -22.27 -7.30
CA HIS A 70 23.40 -23.39 -7.00
C HIS A 70 24.03 -24.77 -7.21
N ASN A 71 25.03 -24.90 -8.09
CA ASN A 71 25.73 -26.18 -8.26
C ASN A 71 26.42 -26.64 -6.96
N TRP A 72 26.77 -25.73 -6.04
CA TRP A 72 27.32 -26.09 -4.72
C TRP A 72 26.24 -26.41 -3.69
N PHE A 73 25.30 -25.49 -3.46
CA PHE A 73 24.35 -25.56 -2.34
C PHE A 73 23.17 -26.51 -2.57
N TYR A 74 22.72 -26.61 -3.82
CA TYR A 74 21.75 -27.62 -4.26
C TYR A 74 22.45 -28.79 -4.95
N GLY A 75 23.23 -28.54 -6.02
CA GLY A 75 23.72 -29.62 -6.89
C GLY A 75 24.65 -30.64 -6.22
N ILE A 76 25.56 -30.19 -5.34
CA ILE A 76 26.56 -31.07 -4.68
C ILE A 76 26.13 -31.40 -3.25
N LEU A 77 25.61 -30.42 -2.51
CA LEU A 77 25.17 -30.61 -1.13
C LEU A 77 23.78 -31.24 -1.01
N ALA A 78 22.98 -31.26 -2.08
CA ALA A 78 21.63 -31.81 -2.13
C ALA A 78 20.74 -31.38 -0.95
N SER A 79 20.76 -30.07 -0.65
CA SER A 79 19.85 -29.47 0.33
C SER A 79 18.39 -29.67 -0.12
N ASP A 80 17.49 -29.94 0.83
CA ASP A 80 16.05 -30.06 0.54
C ASP A 80 15.44 -28.66 0.33
N GLU A 81 15.39 -28.21 -0.93
CA GLU A 81 14.84 -26.91 -1.33
C GLU A 81 13.35 -26.76 -0.97
N ARG A 82 12.61 -27.87 -0.83
CA ARG A 82 11.19 -27.83 -0.52
C ARG A 82 10.97 -27.59 0.97
N ALA A 83 11.76 -28.27 1.81
CA ALA A 83 11.68 -28.14 3.27
C ALA A 83 12.42 -26.91 3.79
N TYR A 84 13.60 -26.63 3.25
CA TYR A 84 14.52 -25.59 3.70
C TYR A 84 15.04 -24.75 2.53
N PRO A 85 14.16 -24.05 1.80
CA PRO A 85 14.54 -23.29 0.59
C PRO A 85 15.63 -22.26 0.83
N TRP A 86 15.82 -21.78 2.06
CA TRP A 86 16.88 -20.84 2.40
C TRP A 86 18.30 -21.45 2.30
N MET A 87 18.45 -22.76 2.51
CA MET A 87 19.76 -23.42 2.42
C MET A 87 20.28 -23.40 0.99
N ASP A 88 19.36 -23.34 0.04
CA ASP A 88 19.66 -23.21 -1.35
C ASP A 88 19.69 -21.72 -1.74
N GLU A 89 18.52 -21.09 -1.84
CA GLU A 89 18.37 -19.75 -2.40
C GLU A 89 19.12 -18.65 -1.66
N SER A 90 19.16 -18.71 -0.31
CA SER A 90 19.79 -17.64 0.47
C SER A 90 21.31 -17.72 0.49
N LEU A 91 21.88 -18.93 0.52
CA LEU A 91 23.33 -19.11 0.43
C LEU A 91 23.81 -18.82 -0.99
N THR A 92 23.08 -19.30 -2.00
CA THR A 92 23.34 -18.97 -3.40
C THR A 92 23.31 -17.46 -3.64
N THR A 93 22.27 -16.75 -3.18
CA THR A 93 22.18 -15.29 -3.35
C THR A 93 23.28 -14.55 -2.57
N PHE A 94 23.70 -15.05 -1.40
CA PHE A 94 24.82 -14.46 -0.67
C PHE A 94 26.11 -14.52 -1.50
N TYR A 95 26.44 -15.68 -2.07
CA TYR A 95 27.62 -15.82 -2.92
C TYR A 95 27.47 -15.11 -4.28
N GLU A 96 26.26 -15.04 -4.85
CA GLU A 96 25.94 -14.21 -6.01
C GLU A 96 26.43 -12.77 -5.76
N ARG A 97 25.97 -12.15 -4.67
CA ARG A 97 26.35 -10.76 -4.33
C ARG A 97 27.85 -10.59 -4.13
N GLU A 98 28.50 -11.55 -3.46
CA GLU A 98 29.96 -11.53 -3.27
C GLU A 98 30.71 -11.58 -4.60
N ILE A 99 30.27 -12.40 -5.56
CA ILE A 99 30.85 -12.50 -6.90
C ILE A 99 30.60 -11.22 -7.70
N LEU A 100 29.36 -10.75 -7.73
CA LEU A 100 28.95 -9.57 -8.49
C LEU A 100 29.65 -8.28 -8.00
N SER A 101 29.95 -8.19 -6.70
CA SER A 101 30.72 -7.07 -6.13
C SER A 101 32.15 -6.97 -6.67
N ARG A 102 32.71 -8.08 -7.18
CA ARG A 102 34.09 -8.17 -7.72
C ARG A 102 34.16 -7.81 -9.19
N ILE A 103 33.03 -7.72 -9.89
CA ILE A 103 32.98 -7.30 -11.29
C ILE A 103 33.26 -5.79 -11.36
N ASN A 104 34.48 -5.44 -11.79
CA ASN A 104 34.94 -4.06 -11.88
C ASN A 104 34.48 -3.39 -13.19
N ASP A 105 33.16 -3.31 -13.39
CA ASP A 105 32.49 -2.62 -14.50
C ASP A 105 31.53 -1.55 -13.94
N THR A 106 31.54 -0.35 -14.54
CA THR A 106 30.76 0.78 -14.02
C THR A 106 29.25 0.59 -14.16
N ASN A 107 28.79 0.04 -15.29
CA ASN A 107 27.37 -0.21 -15.51
C ASN A 107 26.87 -1.30 -14.56
N HIS A 108 27.66 -2.34 -14.37
CA HIS A 108 27.37 -3.40 -13.42
C HIS A 108 27.29 -2.89 -11.97
N ARG A 109 28.21 -2.02 -11.55
CA ARG A 109 28.17 -1.41 -10.20
C ARG A 109 26.93 -0.54 -10.00
N ILE A 110 26.49 0.19 -11.02
CA ILE A 110 25.25 0.98 -10.97
C ILE A 110 24.03 0.05 -10.90
N TYR A 111 24.00 -0.98 -11.74
CA TYR A 111 22.94 -1.99 -11.75
C TYR A 111 22.80 -2.66 -10.38
N ASN A 112 23.90 -3.17 -9.81
CA ASN A 112 23.89 -3.80 -8.49
C ASN A 112 23.37 -2.84 -7.41
N LEU A 113 23.83 -1.58 -7.39
CA LEU A 113 23.37 -0.60 -6.42
C LEU A 113 21.85 -0.33 -6.52
N LEU A 114 21.30 -0.30 -7.73
CA LEU A 114 19.87 -0.10 -7.96
C LEU A 114 19.06 -1.37 -7.64
N SER A 115 19.59 -2.53 -8.02
CA SER A 115 19.01 -3.84 -7.73
C SER A 115 18.89 -4.02 -6.22
N GLU A 116 20.01 -3.98 -5.49
CA GLU A 116 20.07 -4.15 -4.02
C GLU A 116 19.13 -3.19 -3.29
N ARG A 117 18.96 -1.96 -3.78
CA ARG A 117 17.99 -1.02 -3.20
C ARG A 117 16.54 -1.47 -3.40
N THR A 118 16.20 -1.96 -4.58
CA THR A 118 14.85 -2.42 -4.94
C THR A 118 14.51 -3.70 -4.18
N ASP A 119 15.45 -4.63 -4.21
CA ASP A 119 15.55 -5.88 -3.49
C ASP A 119 15.34 -5.67 -1.96
N LYS A 120 16.10 -4.77 -1.34
CA LYS A 120 15.92 -4.37 0.07
C LYS A 120 14.53 -3.77 0.35
N LEU A 121 13.97 -2.99 -0.58
CA LEU A 121 12.63 -2.40 -0.41
C LEU A 121 11.53 -3.46 -0.40
N MET A 122 11.68 -4.56 -1.14
CA MET A 122 10.72 -5.66 -1.17
C MET A 122 10.55 -6.26 0.23
N TYR A 123 11.66 -6.69 0.85
CA TYR A 123 11.66 -7.21 2.22
C TYR A 123 11.13 -6.18 3.22
N LEU A 124 11.72 -4.98 3.22
CA LEU A 124 11.44 -3.97 4.25
C LEU A 124 10.00 -3.46 4.21
N THR A 125 9.35 -3.50 3.06
CA THR A 125 7.95 -3.08 2.95
C THR A 125 7.01 -4.10 3.58
N ASN A 126 7.23 -5.41 3.37
CA ASN A 126 6.46 -6.44 4.09
C ASN A 126 6.71 -6.37 5.59
N ALA A 127 7.98 -6.21 5.99
CA ALA A 127 8.34 -6.01 7.39
C ALA A 127 7.66 -4.78 7.98
N ALA A 128 7.58 -3.65 7.27
CA ALA A 128 6.90 -2.45 7.76
C ALA A 128 5.41 -2.63 8.06
N TRP A 129 4.75 -3.60 7.44
CA TRP A 129 3.35 -3.97 7.69
C TRP A 129 3.19 -5.20 8.62
N ASN A 130 4.29 -5.66 9.22
CA ASN A 130 4.36 -6.86 10.08
C ASN A 130 3.90 -8.14 9.36
N GLU A 131 4.16 -8.22 8.05
CA GLU A 131 3.78 -9.36 7.18
C GLU A 131 4.98 -10.20 6.75
N SER A 132 6.18 -9.91 7.29
CA SER A 132 7.36 -10.75 7.09
C SER A 132 7.09 -12.15 7.63
N GLN A 133 7.68 -13.16 6.99
CA GLN A 133 7.69 -14.55 7.48
C GLN A 133 9.08 -14.91 8.01
N ALA A 134 9.15 -15.97 8.82
CA ALA A 134 10.42 -16.59 9.19
C ALA A 134 11.13 -17.17 7.96
N GLY A 135 12.45 -17.26 8.01
CA GLY A 135 13.28 -17.83 6.94
C GLY A 135 13.31 -19.36 6.91
N HIS A 136 12.89 -19.99 8.00
CA HIS A 136 12.90 -21.44 8.17
C HIS A 136 11.48 -22.02 8.07
N LEU A 137 10.89 -21.94 6.88
CA LEU A 137 9.59 -22.54 6.57
C LEU A 137 9.70 -23.40 5.31
N HIS A 138 8.81 -24.39 5.18
CA HIS A 138 8.61 -25.08 3.91
C HIS A 138 8.20 -24.09 2.82
N SER A 139 8.72 -24.28 1.60
CA SER A 139 8.47 -23.43 0.42
C SER A 139 6.99 -23.11 0.19
N GLU A 140 6.11 -24.10 0.36
CA GLU A 140 4.66 -23.97 0.12
C GLU A 140 3.93 -23.03 1.09
N LEU A 141 4.54 -22.67 2.21
CA LEU A 141 3.99 -21.78 3.24
C LEU A 141 4.28 -20.31 2.96
N TYR A 142 5.26 -19.99 2.11
CA TYR A 142 5.58 -18.60 1.79
C TYR A 142 4.51 -17.94 0.93
N SER A 143 4.17 -16.69 1.27
CA SER A 143 3.54 -15.80 0.31
C SER A 143 4.53 -15.51 -0.82
N LYS A 144 4.03 -15.18 -2.03
CA LYS A 144 4.89 -14.86 -3.18
C LYS A 144 5.93 -13.77 -2.86
N LEU A 145 5.50 -12.71 -2.17
CA LEU A 145 6.41 -11.61 -1.80
C LEU A 145 7.41 -12.01 -0.72
N ASN A 146 7.05 -12.89 0.21
CA ASN A 146 7.99 -13.35 1.24
C ASN A 146 8.95 -14.42 0.73
N TYR A 147 8.57 -15.23 -0.26
CA TYR A 147 9.51 -16.14 -0.90
C TYR A 147 10.69 -15.34 -1.49
N GLY A 148 10.39 -14.33 -2.32
CA GLY A 148 11.42 -13.40 -2.83
C GLY A 148 12.10 -12.57 -1.73
N GLY A 149 11.32 -11.85 -0.91
CA GLY A 149 11.85 -10.91 0.07
C GLY A 149 12.50 -11.51 1.32
N VAL A 150 12.23 -12.76 1.67
CA VAL A 150 12.93 -13.40 2.80
C VAL A 150 14.14 -14.17 2.28
N LEU A 151 13.95 -15.02 1.27
CA LEU A 151 14.98 -15.96 0.83
C LEU A 151 16.08 -15.31 -0.01
N TYR A 152 15.76 -14.33 -0.86
CA TYR A 152 16.76 -13.67 -1.71
C TYR A 152 17.24 -12.33 -1.13
N GLU A 153 16.59 -11.83 -0.06
CA GLU A 153 16.89 -10.49 0.47
C GLU A 153 17.29 -10.46 1.93
N LYS A 154 16.35 -10.81 2.83
CA LYS A 154 16.62 -10.81 4.27
C LYS A 154 17.77 -11.75 4.63
N LEU A 155 17.68 -13.01 4.23
CA LEU A 155 18.61 -14.04 4.69
C LEU A 155 20.02 -13.89 4.08
N PRO A 156 20.21 -13.52 2.81
CA PRO A 156 21.54 -13.18 2.28
C PRO A 156 22.18 -12.02 3.04
N ALA A 157 21.41 -11.00 3.44
CA ALA A 157 21.89 -9.94 4.33
C ALA A 157 22.23 -10.48 5.74
N CYS A 158 21.43 -11.39 6.29
CA CYS A 158 21.77 -12.09 7.54
C CYS A 158 23.10 -12.86 7.41
N TRP A 159 23.35 -13.56 6.29
CA TRP A 159 24.62 -14.25 6.04
C TRP A 159 25.79 -13.28 5.97
N LYS A 160 25.62 -12.14 5.29
CA LYS A 160 26.63 -11.08 5.27
C LYS A 160 26.91 -10.52 6.67
N TYR A 161 25.86 -10.36 7.46
CA TYR A 161 25.99 -9.94 8.85
C TYR A 161 26.73 -11.00 9.69
N LEU A 162 26.44 -12.29 9.53
CA LEU A 162 27.19 -13.36 10.20
C LEU A 162 28.68 -13.35 9.78
N GLN A 163 28.98 -13.21 8.49
CA GLN A 163 30.34 -13.09 7.98
C GLN A 163 31.06 -11.89 8.61
N ALA A 164 30.42 -10.72 8.66
CA ALA A 164 31.00 -9.53 9.28
C ALA A 164 31.29 -9.71 10.78
N TYR A 165 30.46 -10.48 11.50
CA TYR A 165 30.65 -10.76 12.91
C TYR A 165 31.74 -11.82 13.18
N LEU A 166 31.81 -12.87 12.36
CA LEU A 166 32.81 -13.94 12.48
C LEU A 166 34.19 -13.53 11.94
N GLY A 167 34.21 -12.62 10.97
CA GLY A 167 35.35 -12.33 10.12
C GLY A 167 35.52 -13.34 8.99
N ASP A 168 36.01 -12.88 7.84
CA ASP A 168 36.07 -13.64 6.59
C ASP A 168 36.76 -14.99 6.75
N SER A 169 37.96 -15.02 7.36
CA SER A 169 38.71 -16.28 7.52
C SER A 169 37.99 -17.32 8.37
N CYS A 170 37.23 -16.88 9.38
CA CYS A 170 36.46 -17.80 10.23
C CYS A 170 35.24 -18.33 9.47
N PHE A 171 34.52 -17.43 8.80
CA PHE A 171 33.36 -17.76 7.99
C PHE A 171 33.71 -18.75 6.88
N ASP A 172 34.73 -18.46 6.07
CA ASP A 172 35.21 -19.31 4.98
C ASP A 172 35.53 -20.72 5.47
N ARG A 173 36.29 -20.83 6.58
CA ARG A 173 36.61 -22.15 7.19
C ARG A 173 35.37 -22.93 7.63
N CYS A 174 34.35 -22.25 8.14
CA CYS A 174 33.10 -22.89 8.55
C CYS A 174 32.37 -23.45 7.33
N ILE A 175 32.22 -22.66 6.26
CA ILE A 175 31.55 -23.10 5.03
C ILE A 175 32.34 -24.21 4.34
N GLN A 176 33.67 -24.12 4.25
CA GLN A 176 34.52 -25.17 3.68
C GLN A 176 34.42 -26.48 4.45
N SER A 177 34.33 -26.42 5.78
CA SER A 177 34.14 -27.61 6.61
C SER A 177 32.77 -28.23 6.41
N TYR A 178 31.72 -27.40 6.26
CA TYR A 178 30.39 -27.86 5.91
C TYR A 178 30.38 -28.56 4.57
N TYR A 179 30.93 -27.92 3.52
CA TYR A 179 31.03 -28.50 2.18
C TYR A 179 31.79 -29.83 2.18
N THR A 180 32.99 -29.87 2.78
CA THR A 180 33.82 -31.08 2.81
C THR A 180 33.13 -32.25 3.49
N LYS A 181 32.38 -32.00 4.56
CA LYS A 181 31.69 -33.04 5.33
C LYS A 181 30.42 -33.54 4.64
N TRP A 182 29.72 -32.66 3.92
CA TRP A 182 28.37 -32.91 3.40
C TRP A 182 28.27 -33.03 1.88
N ARG A 183 29.35 -32.83 1.12
CA ARG A 183 29.35 -33.08 -0.33
C ARG A 183 28.82 -34.50 -0.63
N TYR A 184 27.87 -34.58 -1.57
CA TYR A 184 27.15 -35.80 -1.98
C TYR A 184 26.33 -36.49 -0.88
N LYS A 185 25.82 -35.71 0.08
CA LYS A 185 24.88 -36.16 1.13
C LYS A 185 23.65 -35.25 1.12
N HIS A 186 22.82 -35.32 2.17
CA HIS A 186 21.63 -34.47 2.35
C HIS A 186 21.68 -33.84 3.75
N PRO A 187 22.35 -32.68 3.93
CA PRO A 187 22.46 -32.01 5.21
C PRO A 187 21.13 -31.39 5.63
N TYR A 188 20.83 -31.46 6.92
CA TYR A 188 19.76 -30.69 7.53
C TYR A 188 20.29 -29.34 8.06
N PRO A 189 19.41 -28.36 8.30
CA PRO A 189 19.75 -27.09 8.96
C PRO A 189 20.62 -27.23 10.20
N GLU A 190 20.32 -28.21 11.04
CA GLU A 190 21.02 -28.49 12.30
C GLU A 190 22.48 -28.91 12.05
N ASP A 191 22.76 -29.53 10.92
CA ASP A 191 24.12 -29.95 10.55
C ASP A 191 25.00 -28.75 10.19
N LEU A 192 24.44 -27.78 9.47
CA LEU A 192 25.12 -26.51 9.17
C LEU A 192 25.32 -25.70 10.45
N GLU A 193 24.27 -25.55 11.25
CA GLU A 193 24.31 -24.83 12.54
C GLU A 193 25.37 -25.38 13.47
N LYS A 194 25.43 -26.72 13.61
CA LYS A 194 26.42 -27.39 14.44
C LYS A 194 27.84 -27.11 13.96
N ILE A 195 28.11 -27.19 12.66
CA ILE A 195 29.46 -26.97 12.12
C ILE A 195 29.91 -25.54 12.32
N ILE A 196 29.07 -24.55 11.99
CA ILE A 196 29.44 -23.13 12.13
C ILE A 196 29.65 -22.79 13.61
N THR A 197 28.78 -23.25 14.50
CA THR A 197 28.91 -22.99 15.95
C THR A 197 30.19 -23.62 16.52
N GLN A 198 30.48 -24.88 16.18
CA GLN A 198 31.69 -25.57 16.65
C GLN A 198 32.98 -24.94 16.12
N ASN A 199 33.03 -24.61 14.82
CA ASN A 199 34.24 -24.09 14.20
C ASN A 199 34.51 -22.62 14.53
N SER A 200 33.47 -21.84 14.82
CA SER A 200 33.60 -20.45 15.25
C SER A 200 33.85 -20.29 16.75
N GLY A 201 33.49 -21.28 17.57
CA GLY A 201 33.58 -21.22 19.03
C GLY A 201 32.71 -20.14 19.67
N LYS A 202 31.67 -19.67 18.95
CA LYS A 202 30.77 -18.57 19.37
C LYS A 202 29.34 -19.09 19.50
N ASP A 203 28.57 -18.48 20.41
CA ASP A 203 27.12 -18.66 20.46
C ASP A 203 26.47 -17.87 19.32
N LEU A 204 25.75 -18.59 18.45
CA LEU A 204 25.09 -18.08 17.25
C LEU A 204 23.57 -18.22 17.30
N SER A 205 22.99 -18.46 18.49
CA SER A 205 21.54 -18.49 18.70
C SER A 205 20.83 -17.24 18.17
N TRP A 206 21.44 -16.07 18.32
CA TRP A 206 20.92 -14.81 17.76
C TRP A 206 20.73 -14.85 16.24
N PHE A 207 21.53 -15.64 15.52
CA PHE A 207 21.45 -15.80 14.08
C PHE A 207 20.42 -16.87 13.72
N PHE A 208 20.60 -18.10 14.22
CA PHE A 208 19.74 -19.22 13.82
C PHE A 208 18.32 -19.08 14.37
N ASP A 209 18.16 -18.76 15.65
CA ASP A 209 16.84 -18.57 16.26
C ASP A 209 16.32 -17.15 16.03
N GLY A 210 17.18 -16.15 16.22
CA GLY A 210 16.78 -14.74 16.18
C GLY A 210 16.54 -14.15 14.79
N LEU A 211 17.18 -14.68 13.73
CA LEU A 211 17.03 -14.15 12.36
C LEU A 211 16.41 -15.16 11.39
N LEU A 212 16.89 -16.41 11.44
CA LEU A 212 16.54 -17.44 10.47
C LEU A 212 15.19 -18.10 10.80
N ARG A 213 14.99 -18.55 12.05
CA ARG A 213 13.73 -19.17 12.50
C ARG A 213 12.65 -18.17 12.93
N SER A 214 12.97 -16.88 12.97
CA SER A 214 12.08 -15.85 13.48
C SER A 214 11.61 -14.85 12.42
N ASP A 215 10.37 -14.40 12.55
CA ASP A 215 9.77 -13.28 11.81
C ASP A 215 9.96 -11.93 12.53
N GLU A 216 10.69 -11.92 13.64
CA GLU A 216 11.03 -10.72 14.40
C GLU A 216 11.76 -9.70 13.54
N GLN A 217 11.37 -8.45 13.71
CA GLN A 217 12.00 -7.33 13.04
C GLN A 217 13.18 -6.83 13.85
N ILE A 218 14.14 -6.23 13.17
CA ILE A 218 15.28 -5.55 13.80
C ILE A 218 14.99 -4.04 13.77
N ASP A 219 15.03 -3.41 14.94
CA ASP A 219 15.02 -1.94 15.12
C ASP A 219 16.01 -1.63 16.25
N LEU A 220 17.14 -1.04 15.88
CA LEU A 220 18.23 -0.65 16.76
C LEU A 220 18.19 0.87 16.94
N SER A 221 18.89 1.40 17.94
CA SER A 221 19.00 2.85 18.06
C SER A 221 20.20 3.29 18.86
N MET A 222 20.73 4.45 18.47
CA MET A 222 21.71 5.19 19.25
C MET A 222 21.06 5.69 20.54
N LYS A 223 21.51 5.18 21.69
CA LYS A 223 20.98 5.55 23.02
C LYS A 223 21.61 6.85 23.51
N ARG A 224 22.94 6.95 23.56
CA ARG A 224 23.67 8.17 23.92
C ARG A 224 25.17 8.02 23.64
N VAL A 225 25.89 9.13 23.58
CA VAL A 225 27.36 9.15 23.62
C VAL A 225 27.81 9.96 24.84
N LYS A 226 28.78 9.44 25.60
CA LYS A 226 29.37 10.10 26.76
C LYS A 226 30.88 10.22 26.57
N GLY A 227 31.46 11.24 27.19
CA GLY A 227 32.90 11.51 27.14
C GLY A 227 33.19 12.95 26.71
N ASP A 228 34.27 13.50 27.25
CA ASP A 228 34.70 14.86 26.97
C ASP A 228 35.18 15.01 25.51
N ARG A 229 35.25 16.24 25.02
CA ARG A 229 35.81 16.54 23.69
C ARG A 229 37.30 16.23 23.61
N ASP A 230 38.02 16.38 24.72
CA ASP A 230 39.49 16.24 24.78
C ASP A 230 39.94 14.81 25.19
N ALA A 231 38.99 13.91 25.47
CA ALA A 231 39.29 12.51 25.75
C ALA A 231 39.81 11.78 24.50
N SER A 232 40.57 10.69 24.67
CA SER A 232 41.00 9.84 23.55
C SER A 232 39.86 8.97 23.00
N SER A 233 38.94 8.52 23.87
CA SER A 233 37.76 7.73 23.49
C SER A 233 36.48 8.27 24.12
N LYS A 234 35.34 7.88 23.52
CA LYS A 234 33.99 8.10 24.04
C LYS A 234 33.25 6.79 24.21
N GLU A 235 32.36 6.77 25.20
CA GLU A 235 31.43 5.68 25.46
C GLU A 235 30.19 5.84 24.59
N VAL A 236 29.99 4.92 23.64
CA VAL A 236 28.87 4.91 22.71
C VAL A 236 27.87 3.83 23.11
N PHE A 237 26.69 4.24 23.55
CA PHE A 237 25.62 3.35 24.00
C PHE A 237 24.59 3.17 22.88
N VAL A 238 24.24 1.91 22.62
CA VAL A 238 23.16 1.49 21.71
C VAL A 238 22.03 0.79 22.49
N LYS A 239 20.91 0.51 21.83
CA LYS A 239 19.83 -0.33 22.37
C LYS A 239 19.03 -1.00 21.25
N GLY A 240 18.56 -2.21 21.49
CA GLY A 240 17.47 -2.82 20.71
C GLY A 240 16.11 -2.23 21.10
N ARG A 241 15.23 -2.06 20.12
CA ARG A 241 13.82 -1.64 20.29
C ARG A 241 12.84 -2.78 19.98
N THR A 242 13.35 -3.92 19.54
CA THR A 242 12.65 -5.18 19.33
C THR A 242 13.30 -6.26 20.20
N ASN A 243 12.81 -7.49 20.11
CA ASN A 243 13.32 -8.63 20.87
C ASN A 243 14.62 -9.22 20.29
N PHE A 244 15.26 -8.55 19.34
CA PHE A 244 16.49 -9.02 18.72
C PHE A 244 17.69 -8.93 19.69
N GLN A 245 18.41 -10.05 19.84
CA GLN A 245 19.49 -10.23 20.83
C GLN A 245 20.88 -10.42 20.20
N GLY A 246 21.04 -10.15 18.91
CA GLY A 246 22.35 -10.27 18.25
C GLY A 246 23.30 -9.10 18.56
N PRO A 247 24.59 -9.25 18.25
CA PRO A 247 25.57 -8.18 18.44
C PRO A 247 25.22 -6.92 17.62
N ILE A 248 25.76 -5.76 17.96
CA ILE A 248 25.50 -4.51 17.23
C ILE A 248 26.83 -3.88 16.82
N PRO A 249 27.13 -3.72 15.52
CA PRO A 249 28.32 -3.02 15.08
C PRO A 249 28.09 -1.51 15.18
N VAL A 250 29.04 -0.81 15.77
CA VAL A 250 29.03 0.64 15.91
C VAL A 250 30.32 1.19 15.30
N ASP A 251 30.16 2.05 14.30
CA ASP A 251 31.23 2.64 13.52
C ASP A 251 31.50 4.07 13.95
N ALA A 252 32.78 4.41 14.13
CA ALA A 252 33.25 5.78 14.25
C ALA A 252 33.63 6.30 12.87
N ILE A 253 33.10 7.47 12.49
CA ILE A 253 33.30 8.07 11.17
C ILE A 253 34.04 9.40 11.32
N LYS A 254 35.14 9.55 10.60
CA LYS A 254 35.90 10.81 10.50
C LYS A 254 36.15 11.13 9.03
N ASN A 255 35.87 12.36 8.62
CA ASN A 255 35.98 12.80 7.22
C ASN A 255 35.26 11.87 6.22
N GLY A 256 34.11 11.32 6.63
CA GLY A 256 33.30 10.43 5.80
C GLY A 256 33.82 8.99 5.67
N LYS A 257 34.91 8.61 6.34
CA LYS A 257 35.44 7.24 6.36
C LYS A 257 35.27 6.61 7.74
N VAL A 258 35.00 5.31 7.77
CA VAL A 258 35.03 4.53 9.01
C VAL A 258 36.49 4.47 9.48
N VAL A 259 36.75 4.94 10.70
CA VAL A 259 38.09 4.93 11.30
C VAL A 259 38.24 3.84 12.38
N ASP A 260 37.13 3.40 12.96
CA ASP A 260 37.09 2.31 13.94
C ASP A 260 35.70 1.68 13.99
N ARG A 261 35.63 0.41 14.39
CA ARG A 261 34.39 -0.37 14.56
C ARG A 261 34.46 -1.19 15.84
N ALA A 262 33.42 -1.09 16.67
CA ALA A 262 33.25 -1.91 17.85
C ALA A 262 31.95 -2.72 17.80
N TRP A 263 31.96 -3.93 18.34
CA TRP A 263 30.78 -4.79 18.47
C TRP A 263 30.24 -4.73 19.90
N VAL A 264 28.96 -4.40 20.05
CA VAL A 264 28.25 -4.35 21.34
C VAL A 264 27.36 -5.59 21.48
N SER A 265 27.67 -6.47 22.41
CA SER A 265 26.90 -7.69 22.67
C SER A 265 25.65 -7.43 23.51
N TYR A 266 24.61 -8.25 23.33
CA TYR A 266 23.46 -8.31 24.23
C TYR A 266 23.91 -8.65 25.67
N PRO A 267 23.34 -8.06 26.74
CA PRO A 267 22.15 -7.20 26.81
C PRO A 267 22.39 -5.70 26.53
N TYR A 268 23.44 -5.33 25.79
CA TYR A 268 23.77 -3.96 25.38
C TYR A 268 23.98 -2.98 26.56
N GLN A 269 24.43 -3.51 27.70
CA GLN A 269 24.70 -2.72 28.89
C GLN A 269 26.07 -2.02 28.81
N MET A 270 27.05 -2.68 28.20
CA MET A 270 28.40 -2.15 28.03
C MET A 270 28.47 -1.25 26.79
N PRO A 271 29.06 -0.04 26.88
CA PRO A 271 29.23 0.83 25.73
C PRO A 271 30.34 0.34 24.80
N ALA A 272 30.26 0.71 23.53
CA ALA A 272 31.41 0.69 22.64
C ALA A 272 32.38 1.81 23.03
N GLN A 273 33.68 1.52 23.06
CA GLN A 273 34.73 2.52 23.22
C GLN A 273 35.24 2.88 21.83
N LEU A 274 35.02 4.14 21.41
CA LEU A 274 35.36 4.59 20.07
C LEU A 274 36.09 5.94 20.09
N PRO A 275 36.91 6.28 19.07
CA PRO A 275 37.68 7.52 19.03
C PRO A 275 36.81 8.76 19.25
N ALA A 276 37.24 9.66 20.15
CA ALA A 276 36.45 10.84 20.54
C ALA A 276 36.38 11.93 19.46
N ASP A 277 37.38 11.96 18.58
CA ASP A 277 37.57 12.92 17.50
C ASP A 277 36.76 12.58 16.23
N ALA A 278 35.97 11.50 16.26
CA ALA A 278 35.02 11.15 15.21
C ALA A 278 33.96 12.25 15.01
N ASP A 279 33.59 12.50 13.75
CA ASP A 279 32.54 13.46 13.39
C ASP A 279 31.14 12.89 13.69
N GLU A 280 30.99 11.58 13.52
CA GLU A 280 29.73 10.85 13.68
C GLU A 280 29.98 9.42 14.19
N TYR A 281 29.06 8.91 15.00
CA TYR A 281 28.94 7.49 15.32
C TYR A 281 27.67 6.94 14.69
N ARG A 282 27.76 5.76 14.06
CA ARG A 282 26.64 5.15 13.36
C ARG A 282 26.57 3.65 13.62
N ILE A 283 25.36 3.12 13.80
CA ILE A 283 25.10 1.68 13.78
C ILE A 283 25.15 1.20 12.34
N ASP A 284 26.00 0.22 12.06
CA ASP A 284 26.07 -0.50 10.79
C ASP A 284 26.16 0.42 9.54
N VAL A 285 27.33 1.04 9.31
CA VAL A 285 27.57 1.94 8.16
C VAL A 285 27.36 1.25 6.82
N ASN A 286 27.72 -0.03 6.73
CA ASN A 286 27.60 -0.83 5.52
C ASN A 286 26.15 -1.28 5.27
N GLN A 287 25.29 -1.22 6.29
CA GLN A 287 23.91 -1.69 6.26
C GLN A 287 23.78 -3.20 5.98
N ASP A 288 24.73 -3.97 6.53
CA ASP A 288 24.76 -5.43 6.45
C ASP A 288 23.58 -6.05 7.22
N ILE A 289 23.05 -5.36 8.23
CA ILE A 289 21.89 -5.76 9.01
C ILE A 289 20.61 -5.42 8.23
N PRO A 290 19.66 -6.37 8.07
CA PRO A 290 18.36 -6.14 7.44
C PRO A 290 17.40 -5.39 8.40
N GLU A 291 17.84 -4.22 8.86
CA GLU A 291 17.15 -3.36 9.82
C GLU A 291 16.04 -2.55 9.16
N ARG A 292 14.87 -2.49 9.82
CA ARG A 292 13.70 -1.80 9.28
C ARG A 292 13.82 -0.28 9.28
N ARG A 293 14.54 0.28 10.25
CA ARG A 293 14.54 1.71 10.50
C ARG A 293 15.95 2.20 10.79
N LEU A 294 16.52 2.98 9.87
CA LEU A 294 17.89 3.51 10.01
C LEU A 294 17.95 4.92 10.60
N ASN A 295 16.81 5.62 10.70
CA ASN A 295 16.78 7.05 11.05
C ASN A 295 17.09 7.37 12.52
N ASN A 296 17.22 6.34 13.35
CA ASN A 296 17.59 6.34 14.76
C ASN A 296 19.02 5.80 15.02
N ASN A 297 19.79 5.54 13.96
CA ASN A 297 21.11 4.90 14.05
C ASN A 297 22.30 5.87 14.09
N VAL A 298 22.05 7.18 14.11
CA VAL A 298 23.09 8.20 13.98
C VAL A 298 23.22 9.08 15.22
N TRP A 299 24.47 9.33 15.62
CA TRP A 299 24.86 10.38 16.55
C TRP A 299 25.92 11.29 15.92
N ARG A 300 25.56 12.55 15.62
CA ARG A 300 26.49 13.56 15.09
C ARG A 300 27.18 14.31 16.22
N ASN A 301 28.50 14.16 16.37
CA ASN A 301 29.26 14.68 17.51
C ASN A 301 29.29 16.23 17.54
N LYS A 302 29.28 16.89 16.38
CA LYS A 302 29.42 18.35 16.21
C LYS A 302 28.11 19.12 15.95
N SER A 303 26.94 18.48 16.09
CA SER A 303 25.63 19.08 15.74
C SER A 303 24.76 19.30 16.97
N LEU A 304 24.10 20.46 17.09
CA LEU A 304 23.11 20.76 18.14
C LEU A 304 21.98 19.72 18.17
N ARG A 305 21.64 19.16 17.00
CA ARG A 305 20.74 18.01 16.87
C ARG A 305 21.55 16.76 16.60
N HIS A 306 22.02 16.11 17.66
CA HIS A 306 22.85 14.90 17.59
C HIS A 306 22.14 13.73 16.90
N LYS A 307 20.83 13.56 17.14
CA LYS A 307 20.02 12.45 16.62
C LYS A 307 18.98 12.90 15.58
N ASN A 308 18.50 11.92 14.80
CA ASN A 308 17.35 12.06 13.90
C ASN A 308 17.46 13.29 12.96
N PRO A 309 18.54 13.40 12.15
CA PRO A 309 18.70 14.50 11.20
C PRO A 309 17.48 14.62 10.28
N PHE A 310 17.05 15.85 9.95
CA PHE A 310 15.87 16.10 9.13
C PHE A 310 16.25 16.55 7.71
N ARG A 311 15.44 16.18 6.71
CA ARG A 311 15.58 16.61 5.32
C ARG A 311 14.21 16.74 4.65
N LEU A 312 13.95 17.87 4.01
CA LEU A 312 12.81 18.07 3.12
C LEU A 312 13.18 17.67 1.69
N LYS A 313 12.29 16.99 0.97
CA LYS A 313 12.44 16.55 -0.42
C LYS A 313 11.16 16.79 -1.21
N THR A 314 11.23 16.68 -2.53
CA THR A 314 10.07 16.52 -3.41
C THR A 314 9.87 15.04 -3.78
N GLY A 315 8.66 14.62 -4.15
CA GLY A 315 8.38 13.26 -4.64
C GLY A 315 7.65 12.32 -3.66
N LEU A 316 7.47 11.05 -4.05
CA LEU A 316 6.61 10.05 -3.38
C LEU A 316 7.31 9.23 -2.27
N GLY A 317 8.56 9.55 -1.94
CA GLY A 317 9.28 9.06 -0.76
C GLY A 317 9.79 7.62 -0.79
N ILE A 318 11.08 7.45 -1.14
CA ILE A 318 11.84 6.24 -0.83
C ILE A 318 12.86 6.61 0.25
N ASN A 319 12.80 5.96 1.42
CA ASN A 319 13.66 6.33 2.54
C ASN A 319 14.36 5.12 3.19
N LEU A 320 15.48 4.76 2.58
CA LEU A 320 16.53 3.91 3.16
C LEU A 320 17.66 4.77 3.79
N SER A 321 17.32 5.97 4.27
CA SER A 321 18.27 6.93 4.81
C SER A 321 18.24 6.96 6.33
N THR A 322 19.36 7.34 6.93
CA THR A 322 19.47 7.68 8.35
C THR A 322 18.81 9.03 8.70
N LYS A 323 18.21 9.74 7.72
CA LYS A 323 17.52 11.01 7.92
C LYS A 323 16.00 10.82 7.98
N ASN A 324 15.36 11.60 8.86
CA ASN A 324 13.92 11.83 8.84
C ASN A 324 13.58 12.68 7.61
N GLU A 325 12.74 12.15 6.73
CA GLU A 325 12.37 12.82 5.50
C GLU A 325 10.90 13.22 5.50
N MET A 326 10.65 14.42 5.00
CA MET A 326 9.35 14.94 4.66
C MET A 326 9.34 15.27 3.17
N PHE A 327 8.17 15.13 2.55
CA PHE A 327 7.99 15.27 1.13
C PHE A 327 6.99 16.37 0.82
N LEU A 328 7.29 17.14 -0.22
CA LEU A 328 6.46 18.20 -0.75
C LEU A 328 6.16 17.96 -2.23
N LEU A 329 4.89 18.01 -2.60
CA LEU A 329 4.43 17.98 -3.99
C LEU A 329 3.46 19.15 -4.22
N PRO A 330 3.31 19.64 -5.46
CA PRO A 330 2.22 20.55 -5.77
C PRO A 330 0.88 19.82 -5.59
N ALA A 331 -0.11 20.51 -5.01
CA ALA A 331 -1.48 20.04 -4.89
C ALA A 331 -2.38 20.88 -5.79
N PHE A 332 -3.21 20.23 -6.59
CA PHE A 332 -4.23 20.87 -7.42
C PHE A 332 -5.57 20.19 -7.22
N ALA A 333 -6.64 20.97 -7.18
CA ALA A 333 -8.00 20.45 -7.09
C ALA A 333 -8.98 21.36 -7.83
N TYR A 334 -10.18 20.85 -8.08
CA TYR A 334 -11.28 21.64 -8.60
C TYR A 334 -12.62 21.18 -8.00
N ASN A 335 -13.48 22.14 -7.64
CA ASN A 335 -14.90 21.91 -7.45
C ASN A 335 -15.70 23.15 -7.93
N ALA A 336 -17.02 23.05 -8.05
CA ALA A 336 -17.85 24.11 -8.60
C ALA A 336 -17.87 25.40 -7.77
N TYR A 337 -17.67 25.31 -6.45
CA TYR A 337 -17.78 26.44 -5.52
C TYR A 337 -16.43 27.13 -5.32
N ASP A 338 -15.37 26.34 -5.08
CA ASP A 338 -13.98 26.80 -4.94
C ASP A 338 -13.28 27.07 -6.29
N GLY A 339 -13.83 26.58 -7.39
CA GLY A 339 -13.17 26.66 -8.69
C GLY A 339 -11.83 25.93 -8.68
N PHE A 340 -10.85 26.44 -9.43
CA PHE A 340 -9.49 25.91 -9.41
C PHE A 340 -8.80 26.25 -8.08
N MET A 341 -8.11 25.26 -7.53
CA MET A 341 -7.37 25.36 -6.28
C MET A 341 -5.93 24.91 -6.52
N ALA A 342 -4.97 25.63 -5.95
CA ALA A 342 -3.55 25.25 -5.98
C ALA A 342 -2.90 25.42 -4.61
N GLY A 343 -1.97 24.54 -4.28
CA GLY A 343 -1.25 24.56 -2.99
C GLY A 343 -0.15 23.52 -2.91
N GLY A 344 0.12 23.06 -1.68
CA GLY A 344 1.18 22.08 -1.41
C GLY A 344 0.62 20.83 -0.73
N LEU A 345 1.04 19.67 -1.21
CA LEU A 345 0.86 18.36 -0.56
C LEU A 345 2.09 18.07 0.29
N ILE A 346 1.94 18.13 1.60
CA ILE A 346 3.00 17.86 2.58
C ILE A 346 2.74 16.49 3.21
N HIS A 347 3.71 15.58 3.13
CA HIS A 347 3.55 14.24 3.68
C HIS A 347 4.85 13.62 4.19
N ASN A 348 4.73 12.57 5.01
CA ASN A 348 5.85 11.71 5.38
C ASN A 348 5.72 10.28 4.81
N LEU A 349 4.75 10.07 3.93
CA LEU A 349 4.53 8.77 3.28
C LEU A 349 5.77 8.35 2.50
N ARG A 350 6.15 7.10 2.68
CA ARG A 350 7.40 6.56 2.16
C ARG A 350 7.37 5.04 2.10
N LEU A 351 8.21 4.48 1.24
CA LEU A 351 8.57 3.06 1.23
C LEU A 351 9.96 2.89 1.86
N PRO A 352 10.12 2.01 2.88
CA PRO A 352 9.08 1.26 3.60
C PRO A 352 8.26 2.14 4.57
N ALA A 353 7.02 1.73 4.84
CA ALA A 353 6.06 2.46 5.67
C ALA A 353 6.54 2.68 7.11
N GLN A 354 6.08 3.76 7.74
CA GLN A 354 6.24 4.00 9.19
C GLN A 354 4.90 3.91 9.92
N PRO A 355 4.93 3.60 11.24
CA PRO A 355 3.72 3.60 12.06
C PRO A 355 2.95 4.92 12.01
N PHE A 356 3.64 6.06 12.14
CA PHE A 356 3.01 7.38 12.03
C PHE A 356 3.08 7.88 10.59
N GLN A 357 1.94 8.21 10.02
CA GLN A 357 1.77 8.71 8.67
C GLN A 357 0.91 9.97 8.66
N PHE A 358 1.22 10.92 7.80
CA PHE A 358 0.37 12.06 7.56
C PHE A 358 0.45 12.55 6.12
N VAL A 359 -0.65 13.16 5.68
CA VAL A 359 -0.74 13.94 4.44
C VAL A 359 -1.58 15.17 4.72
N LEU A 360 -1.10 16.33 4.30
CA LEU A 360 -1.80 17.60 4.38
C LEU A 360 -1.78 18.25 3.00
N ALA A 361 -2.93 18.72 2.53
CA ALA A 361 -3.09 19.40 1.25
C ALA A 361 -3.77 20.77 1.42
N PRO A 362 -3.15 21.75 2.11
CA PRO A 362 -3.62 23.12 2.11
C PRO A 362 -3.52 23.72 0.70
N MET A 363 -4.61 24.33 0.24
CA MET A 363 -4.73 24.93 -1.08
C MET A 363 -5.41 26.30 -0.99
N TYR A 364 -5.05 27.19 -1.90
CA TYR A 364 -5.73 28.45 -2.10
C TYR A 364 -6.75 28.30 -3.23
N SER A 365 -8.00 28.64 -2.93
CA SER A 365 -9.10 28.72 -3.89
C SER A 365 -9.06 30.08 -4.59
N PHE A 366 -8.83 30.10 -5.90
CA PHE A 366 -8.80 31.35 -6.67
C PHE A 366 -10.18 31.97 -6.84
N LYS A 367 -11.26 31.16 -6.75
CA LYS A 367 -12.63 31.63 -6.91
C LYS A 367 -13.16 32.28 -5.63
N THR A 368 -12.96 31.64 -4.47
CA THR A 368 -13.45 32.12 -3.17
C THR A 368 -12.41 32.95 -2.40
N GLN A 369 -11.17 33.04 -2.91
CA GLN A 369 -10.06 33.80 -2.31
C GLN A 369 -9.73 33.35 -0.88
N SER A 370 -9.85 32.05 -0.61
CA SER A 370 -9.74 31.47 0.73
C SER A 370 -8.85 30.22 0.76
N VAL A 371 -8.39 29.85 1.96
CA VAL A 371 -7.66 28.60 2.18
C VAL A 371 -8.64 27.46 2.45
N VAL A 372 -8.53 26.43 1.62
CA VAL A 372 -9.31 25.18 1.66
C VAL A 372 -8.35 23.99 1.64
N GLY A 373 -8.84 22.79 1.89
CA GLY A 373 -7.99 21.61 1.79
C GLY A 373 -8.48 20.40 2.54
N THR A 374 -7.64 19.39 2.54
CA THR A 374 -7.87 18.11 3.20
C THR A 374 -6.59 17.58 3.80
N GLY A 375 -6.70 16.75 4.83
CA GLY A 375 -5.57 16.07 5.41
C GLY A 375 -5.97 14.83 6.19
N MET A 376 -4.98 14.00 6.44
CA MET A 376 -5.12 12.82 7.26
C MET A 376 -3.87 12.62 8.13
N LEU A 377 -4.10 12.25 9.38
CA LEU A 377 -3.08 11.73 10.30
C LEU A 377 -3.43 10.28 10.60
N ALA A 378 -2.45 9.38 10.63
CA ALA A 378 -2.65 7.98 10.95
C ALA A 378 -1.51 7.42 11.82
N TYR A 379 -1.86 6.54 12.75
CA TYR A 379 -0.93 5.75 13.53
C TYR A 379 -1.31 4.27 13.46
N HIS A 380 -0.37 3.43 13.02
CA HIS A 380 -0.55 2.00 12.88
C HIS A 380 0.13 1.22 14.02
N ILE A 381 -0.64 0.33 14.63
CA ILE A 381 -0.21 -0.61 15.65
C ILE A 381 -0.28 -2.01 15.04
N PHE A 382 0.68 -2.87 15.35
CA PHE A 382 0.79 -4.22 14.80
C PHE A 382 0.78 -5.27 15.93
N PRO A 383 -0.40 -5.65 16.46
CA PRO A 383 -0.52 -6.76 17.39
C PRO A 383 -0.11 -8.09 16.73
N ARG A 384 0.17 -9.13 17.53
CA ARG A 384 0.58 -10.46 17.01
C ARG A 384 -0.47 -11.57 17.12
N GLN A 385 -1.55 -11.34 17.86
CA GLN A 385 -2.54 -12.36 18.18
C GLN A 385 -3.72 -12.36 17.19
N TYR A 386 -4.73 -11.51 17.41
CA TYR A 386 -5.99 -11.54 16.63
C TYR A 386 -6.02 -10.57 15.44
N PHE A 387 -5.26 -9.49 15.52
CA PHE A 387 -5.24 -8.44 14.49
C PHE A 387 -3.87 -8.36 13.85
N GLN A 388 -3.84 -8.28 12.53
CA GLN A 388 -2.63 -7.96 11.77
C GLN A 388 -2.24 -6.49 11.97
N ARG A 389 -3.24 -5.61 12.00
CA ARG A 389 -3.04 -4.15 12.08
C ARG A 389 -4.23 -3.49 12.75
N ILE A 390 -3.96 -2.53 13.63
CA ILE A 390 -4.93 -1.58 14.16
C ILE A 390 -4.48 -0.19 13.73
N SER A 391 -5.34 0.56 13.04
CA SER A 391 -5.03 1.90 12.54
C SER A 391 -5.92 2.91 13.23
N LEU A 392 -5.32 3.89 13.88
CA LEU A 392 -5.99 5.07 14.39
C LEU A 392 -5.77 6.18 13.38
N ALA A 393 -6.82 6.73 12.79
CA ALA A 393 -6.69 7.81 11.81
C ALA A 393 -7.64 8.95 12.09
N LEU A 394 -7.22 10.18 11.81
CA LEU A 394 -8.02 11.39 11.84
C LEU A 394 -8.00 11.99 10.44
N HIS A 395 -9.15 12.00 9.78
CA HIS A 395 -9.34 12.66 8.51
C HIS A 395 -10.02 14.02 8.72
N GLY A 396 -9.57 15.05 8.02
CA GLY A 396 -10.19 16.37 8.05
C GLY A 396 -10.26 17.00 6.67
N ASN A 397 -11.32 17.75 6.42
CA ASN A 397 -11.39 18.58 5.22
C ASN A 397 -12.25 19.83 5.43
N SER A 398 -12.08 20.79 4.53
CA SER A 398 -12.91 21.98 4.52
C SER A 398 -12.92 22.62 3.12
N PHE A 399 -14.12 22.73 2.54
CA PHE A 399 -14.37 23.25 1.20
C PHE A 399 -15.70 24.01 1.16
N HIS A 400 -15.94 24.77 0.10
CA HIS A 400 -17.24 25.39 -0.14
C HIS A 400 -18.19 24.41 -0.82
N HIS A 401 -19.47 24.45 -0.45
CA HIS A 401 -20.48 23.48 -0.88
C HIS A 401 -21.77 24.09 -1.43
N ASP A 402 -21.97 25.39 -1.28
CA ASP A 402 -23.10 26.09 -1.89
C ASP A 402 -22.77 27.56 -2.17
N GLN A 403 -23.59 28.25 -2.98
CA GLN A 403 -23.41 29.66 -3.30
C GLN A 403 -24.75 30.39 -3.52
N SER A 404 -24.81 31.68 -3.19
CA SER A 404 -25.96 32.54 -3.47
C SER A 404 -25.51 33.98 -3.73
N ASN A 405 -26.12 34.63 -4.73
CA ASN A 405 -25.92 36.04 -5.06
C ASN A 405 -27.25 36.82 -5.11
N LEU A 406 -28.31 36.31 -4.47
CA LEU A 406 -29.63 36.95 -4.50
C LEU A 406 -29.52 38.40 -4.00
N ASN A 407 -29.80 39.36 -4.90
CA ASN A 407 -29.67 40.81 -4.66
C ASN A 407 -28.27 41.26 -4.18
N LEU A 408 -27.21 40.57 -4.61
CA LEU A 408 -25.81 40.88 -4.35
C LEU A 408 -24.99 40.94 -5.65
N SER A 409 -23.99 41.83 -5.70
CA SER A 409 -23.07 41.95 -6.84
C SER A 409 -22.01 40.85 -6.89
N LYS A 410 -21.79 40.14 -5.77
CA LYS A 410 -20.85 39.02 -5.64
C LYS A 410 -21.55 37.83 -5.00
N PHE A 411 -21.14 36.63 -5.38
CA PHE A 411 -21.58 35.40 -4.72
C PHE A 411 -21.03 35.33 -3.29
N LEU A 412 -21.89 34.93 -2.36
CA LEU A 412 -21.50 34.35 -1.08
C LEU A 412 -21.39 32.84 -1.26
N TYR A 413 -20.49 32.20 -0.51
CA TYR A 413 -20.25 30.77 -0.58
C TYR A 413 -20.34 30.17 0.82
N LEU A 414 -21.07 29.07 0.96
CA LEU A 414 -21.15 28.33 2.22
C LEU A 414 -20.01 27.34 2.32
N ARG A 415 -19.37 27.27 3.48
CA ARG A 415 -18.27 26.37 3.79
C ARG A 415 -18.73 25.23 4.69
N HIS A 416 -18.16 24.04 4.48
CA HIS A 416 -18.23 22.96 5.48
C HIS A 416 -16.85 22.72 6.10
N GLN A 417 -16.87 22.14 7.30
CA GLN A 417 -15.70 21.64 8.00
C GLN A 417 -16.01 20.24 8.51
N LYS A 418 -15.14 19.28 8.22
CA LYS A 418 -15.29 17.91 8.65
C LYS A 418 -14.10 17.46 9.46
N LEU A 419 -14.37 16.75 10.54
CA LEU A 419 -13.40 15.97 11.29
C LEU A 419 -13.95 14.55 11.46
N ALA A 420 -13.15 13.57 11.08
CA ALA A 420 -13.57 12.17 11.08
C ALA A 420 -12.49 11.25 11.65
N PRO A 421 -12.45 11.07 12.99
CA PRO A 421 -11.62 10.05 13.60
C PRO A 421 -12.13 8.64 13.26
N SER A 422 -11.22 7.70 13.11
CA SER A 422 -11.52 6.32 12.76
C SER A 422 -10.54 5.35 13.42
N LEU A 423 -11.06 4.15 13.68
CA LEU A 423 -10.34 3.01 14.18
C LEU A 423 -10.59 1.83 13.25
N GLN A 424 -9.55 1.35 12.57
CA GLN A 424 -9.64 0.22 11.65
C GLN A 424 -8.86 -0.97 12.18
N PHE A 425 -9.53 -2.10 12.32
CA PHE A 425 -8.96 -3.39 12.66
C PHE A 425 -8.86 -4.24 11.39
N VAL A 426 -7.67 -4.68 11.04
CA VAL A 426 -7.43 -5.70 10.02
C VAL A 426 -7.13 -7.00 10.76
N PHE A 427 -7.97 -8.03 10.54
CA PHE A 427 -7.84 -9.31 11.21
C PHE A 427 -6.61 -10.06 10.70
N LYS A 428 -5.97 -10.81 11.59
CA LYS A 428 -4.85 -11.68 11.22
C LYS A 428 -5.38 -12.79 10.28
N PRO A 429 -4.81 -12.96 9.08
CA PRO A 429 -5.19 -14.06 8.21
C PRO A 429 -4.79 -15.41 8.83
N ALA A 430 -5.51 -16.48 8.47
CA ALA A 430 -5.21 -17.83 8.95
C ALA A 430 -3.81 -18.31 8.55
N SER A 431 -3.32 -17.87 7.39
CA SER A 431 -1.96 -18.08 6.92
C SER A 431 -1.52 -16.91 6.02
N ALA A 432 -0.21 -16.78 5.78
CA ALA A 432 0.33 -15.73 4.91
C ALA A 432 -0.12 -15.84 3.44
N ARG A 433 -0.64 -17.01 3.02
CA ARG A 433 -1.20 -17.25 1.67
C ARG A 433 -2.72 -17.13 1.61
N SER A 434 -3.38 -16.89 2.74
CA SER A 434 -4.83 -16.72 2.78
C SER A 434 -5.26 -15.62 1.82
N THR A 435 -6.19 -15.96 0.94
CA THR A 435 -6.84 -14.99 0.05
C THR A 435 -7.96 -14.25 0.76
N ILE A 436 -8.37 -14.71 1.95
CA ILE A 436 -9.40 -14.10 2.78
C ILE A 436 -8.81 -12.94 3.58
N GLN A 437 -9.46 -11.79 3.50
CA GLN A 437 -9.16 -10.58 4.26
C GLN A 437 -10.43 -10.10 4.94
N ASN A 438 -10.34 -9.86 6.24
CA ASN A 438 -11.43 -9.28 7.03
C ASN A 438 -10.96 -7.98 7.65
N SER A 439 -11.83 -6.98 7.67
CA SER A 439 -11.59 -5.75 8.41
C SER A 439 -12.86 -5.19 9.03
N LEU A 440 -12.69 -4.53 10.17
CA LEU A 440 -13.74 -3.79 10.87
C LEU A 440 -13.27 -2.35 11.03
N MET A 441 -14.06 -1.38 10.58
CA MET A 441 -13.80 0.04 10.76
C MET A 441 -14.91 0.65 11.61
N LEU A 442 -14.50 1.40 12.63
CA LEU A 442 -15.35 2.33 13.36
C LEU A 442 -14.94 3.74 12.91
N LYS A 443 -15.89 4.57 12.49
CA LYS A 443 -15.62 5.94 12.07
C LYS A 443 -16.68 6.85 12.64
N TYR A 444 -16.26 7.97 13.19
CA TYR A 444 -17.14 9.03 13.65
C TYR A 444 -16.97 10.24 12.75
N TYR A 445 -18.05 10.97 12.49
CA TYR A 445 -18.03 12.21 11.72
C TYR A 445 -18.58 13.34 12.58
N TYR A 446 -17.82 14.42 12.66
CA TYR A 446 -18.30 15.75 13.03
C TYR A 446 -18.25 16.61 11.78
N ILE A 447 -19.38 17.22 11.41
CA ILE A 447 -19.53 18.07 10.24
C ILE A 447 -20.20 19.36 10.68
N GLY A 448 -19.48 20.47 10.59
CA GLY A 448 -20.04 21.81 10.75
C GLY A 448 -20.29 22.42 9.38
N GLU A 449 -21.50 22.88 9.13
CA GLU A 449 -21.88 23.56 7.89
C GLU A 449 -22.26 25.02 8.16
N GLU A 450 -21.93 25.90 7.24
CA GLU A 450 -22.54 27.22 7.16
C GLU A 450 -23.88 27.14 6.43
N ALA A 451 -24.81 28.03 6.77
CA ALA A 451 -26.11 28.13 6.11
C ALA A 451 -26.44 29.56 5.67
N PHE A 452 -27.32 29.71 4.68
CA PHE A 452 -27.87 31.01 4.30
C PHE A 452 -29.09 31.36 5.14
N ARG A 453 -29.05 32.52 5.80
CA ARG A 453 -30.24 33.19 6.35
C ARG A 453 -30.64 34.32 5.42
N TYR A 454 -31.79 34.18 4.76
CA TYR A 454 -32.35 35.23 3.91
C TYR A 454 -33.07 36.27 4.77
N GLN A 455 -32.57 37.50 4.76
CA GLN A 455 -33.11 38.61 5.55
C GLN A 455 -33.48 39.77 4.64
N ARG A 456 -34.60 40.44 4.95
CA ARG A 456 -35.02 41.65 4.26
C ARG A 456 -34.17 42.83 4.76
N ASP A 457 -33.54 43.54 3.84
CA ASP A 457 -32.82 44.76 4.16
C ASP A 457 -33.81 45.89 4.45
N LEU A 458 -33.62 46.60 5.56
CA LEU A 458 -34.52 47.67 6.00
C LEU A 458 -34.39 48.93 5.13
N LYS A 459 -33.31 49.09 4.36
CA LYS A 459 -33.06 50.29 3.55
C LYS A 459 -33.76 50.25 2.19
N ASP A 460 -33.77 49.10 1.53
CA ASP A 460 -34.30 48.96 0.16
C ASP A 460 -35.31 47.81 0.00
N SER A 461 -35.68 47.17 1.11
CA SER A 461 -36.65 46.06 1.14
C SER A 461 -36.24 44.81 0.36
N LEU A 462 -35.00 44.71 -0.15
CA LEU A 462 -34.54 43.55 -0.89
C LEU A 462 -34.15 42.42 0.07
N ILE A 463 -34.43 41.18 -0.33
CA ILE A 463 -34.03 39.99 0.42
C ILE A 463 -32.59 39.65 0.05
N ARG A 464 -31.69 39.61 1.04
CA ARG A 464 -30.28 39.26 0.85
C ARG A 464 -29.89 38.06 1.72
N PRO A 465 -29.05 37.15 1.21
CA PRO A 465 -28.50 36.06 2.02
C PRO A 465 -27.42 36.61 2.97
N LYS A 466 -27.40 36.08 4.20
CA LYS A 466 -26.32 36.23 5.16
C LYS A 466 -25.81 34.86 5.57
N ILE A 467 -24.49 34.69 5.64
CA ILE A 467 -23.88 33.45 6.14
C ILE A 467 -24.06 33.42 7.66
N ILE A 468 -24.58 32.30 8.17
CA ILE A 468 -24.69 31.98 9.59
C ILE A 468 -24.05 30.60 9.82
N SER A 469 -23.72 30.29 11.08
CA SER A 469 -23.49 28.90 11.48
C SER A 469 -24.78 28.10 11.22
N GLY A 470 -24.66 27.04 10.43
CA GLY A 470 -25.72 26.08 10.15
C GLY A 470 -25.71 24.95 11.18
N ASP A 471 -26.26 23.81 10.77
CA ASP A 471 -26.41 22.64 11.63
C ASP A 471 -25.05 21.92 11.82
N GLU A 472 -24.87 21.37 13.03
CA GLU A 472 -23.80 20.43 13.32
C GLU A 472 -24.32 19.01 13.14
N GLN A 473 -23.66 18.23 12.29
CA GLN A 473 -24.03 16.85 12.06
C GLN A 473 -23.00 15.90 12.69
N HIS A 474 -23.53 14.91 13.40
CA HIS A 474 -22.77 13.86 14.05
C HIS A 474 -23.22 12.50 13.51
N LEU A 475 -22.28 11.65 13.12
CA LEU A 475 -22.59 10.31 12.61
C LEU A 475 -21.59 9.28 13.13
N GLY A 476 -22.10 8.19 13.70
CA GLY A 476 -21.33 6.96 13.90
C GLY A 476 -21.49 6.04 12.70
N ARG A 477 -20.39 5.45 12.23
CA ARG A 477 -20.38 4.47 11.15
C ARG A 477 -19.54 3.25 11.52
N LEU A 478 -20.08 2.06 11.30
CA LEU A 478 -19.40 0.79 11.43
C LEU A 478 -19.40 0.11 10.07
N VAL A 479 -18.21 -0.29 9.60
CA VAL A 479 -18.05 -1.00 8.33
C VAL A 479 -17.33 -2.31 8.59
N PHE A 480 -17.97 -3.43 8.25
CA PHE A 480 -17.33 -4.74 8.23
C PHE A 480 -17.17 -5.20 6.78
N LEU A 481 -15.93 -5.46 6.39
CA LEU A 481 -15.57 -5.88 5.05
C LEU A 481 -14.96 -7.29 5.12
N HIS A 482 -15.60 -8.23 4.43
CA HIS A 482 -15.09 -9.57 4.14
C HIS A 482 -14.74 -9.66 2.66
N GLN A 483 -13.51 -10.06 2.33
CA GLN A 483 -13.06 -10.24 0.96
C GLN A 483 -12.36 -11.57 0.79
N ASN A 484 -12.57 -12.22 -0.35
CA ASN A 484 -11.78 -13.36 -0.78
C ASN A 484 -11.19 -13.07 -2.16
N LYS A 485 -9.90 -12.71 -2.17
CA LYS A 485 -9.12 -12.36 -3.36
C LYS A 485 -8.54 -13.59 -4.07
N ARG A 486 -9.27 -14.70 -4.06
CA ARG A 486 -8.89 -15.93 -4.78
C ARG A 486 -8.73 -15.66 -6.28
N THR A 487 -7.84 -16.41 -6.92
CA THR A 487 -7.50 -16.23 -8.34
C THR A 487 -8.71 -16.34 -9.25
N LEU A 488 -9.60 -17.29 -8.98
CA LEU A 488 -10.82 -17.51 -9.75
C LEU A 488 -12.04 -17.06 -8.95
N ASN A 489 -12.86 -16.23 -9.59
CA ASN A 489 -14.14 -15.76 -9.08
C ASN A 489 -14.04 -15.06 -7.71
N PRO A 490 -13.21 -14.02 -7.55
CA PRO A 490 -13.09 -13.31 -6.29
C PRO A 490 -14.42 -12.64 -5.89
N TYR A 491 -14.66 -12.54 -4.59
CA TYR A 491 -15.89 -11.95 -4.06
C TYR A 491 -15.62 -11.07 -2.82
N SER A 492 -16.55 -10.18 -2.54
CA SER A 492 -16.55 -9.31 -1.36
C SER A 492 -17.95 -9.18 -0.76
N CYS A 493 -18.01 -8.91 0.53
CA CYS A 493 -19.21 -8.57 1.26
C CYS A 493 -18.90 -7.41 2.20
N ASN A 494 -19.68 -6.34 2.12
CA ASN A 494 -19.51 -5.11 2.86
C ASN A 494 -20.80 -4.78 3.62
N LEU A 495 -20.75 -4.89 4.95
CA LEU A 495 -21.79 -4.44 5.85
C LEU A 495 -21.46 -3.01 6.30
N ASP A 496 -22.38 -2.07 6.08
CA ASP A 496 -22.25 -0.65 6.40
C ASP A 496 -23.41 -0.24 7.29
N ILE A 497 -23.11 0.15 8.52
CA ILE A 497 -24.08 0.61 9.51
C ILE A 497 -23.78 2.07 9.82
N GLN A 498 -24.75 2.94 9.63
CA GLN A 498 -24.68 4.37 9.89
C GLN A 498 -25.77 4.75 10.89
N ALA A 499 -25.43 5.48 11.94
CA ALA A 499 -26.39 5.91 12.95
C ALA A 499 -26.08 7.31 13.49
N ASN A 500 -27.12 8.11 13.69
CA ASN A 500 -27.08 9.37 14.43
C ASN A 500 -28.30 9.45 15.38
N GLN A 501 -28.62 10.65 15.85
CA GLN A 501 -29.78 10.86 16.73
C GLN A 501 -31.14 10.71 16.02
N GLN A 502 -31.16 10.78 14.69
CA GLN A 502 -32.38 10.81 13.87
C GLN A 502 -32.69 9.46 13.21
N PHE A 503 -31.66 8.69 12.85
CA PHE A 503 -31.85 7.44 12.12
C PHE A 503 -30.78 6.37 12.40
N LEU A 504 -31.12 5.14 11.99
CA LEU A 504 -30.20 4.02 11.78
C LEU A 504 -30.38 3.50 10.34
N LYS A 505 -29.29 3.43 9.59
CA LYS A 505 -29.22 2.90 8.22
C LYS A 505 -28.27 1.72 8.18
N ILE A 506 -28.76 0.58 7.72
CA ILE A 506 -27.99 -0.66 7.57
C ILE A 506 -27.99 -1.00 6.08
N GLY A 507 -26.81 -1.19 5.50
CA GLY A 507 -26.62 -1.61 4.13
C GLY A 507 -25.71 -2.83 4.04
N LEU A 508 -26.05 -3.78 3.19
CA LEU A 508 -25.23 -4.93 2.84
C LEU A 508 -24.99 -4.91 1.34
N THR A 509 -23.73 -4.86 0.92
CA THR A 509 -23.32 -4.98 -0.49
C THR A 509 -22.53 -6.26 -0.66
N ALA A 510 -22.89 -7.10 -1.62
CA ALA A 510 -22.08 -8.24 -2.03
C ALA A 510 -21.65 -8.10 -3.49
N GLU A 511 -20.39 -8.38 -3.78
CA GLU A 511 -19.84 -8.35 -5.13
C GLU A 511 -19.19 -9.68 -5.47
N LEU A 512 -19.44 -10.18 -6.67
CA LEU A 512 -18.86 -11.39 -7.21
C LEU A 512 -18.35 -11.09 -8.62
N ARG A 513 -17.08 -11.41 -8.86
CA ARG A 513 -16.52 -11.52 -10.20
C ARG A 513 -16.62 -12.98 -10.62
N ILE A 514 -16.99 -13.25 -11.86
CA ILE A 514 -17.05 -14.57 -12.48
C ILE A 514 -16.18 -14.51 -13.72
N ASP A 515 -14.99 -15.08 -13.63
CA ASP A 515 -13.98 -15.03 -14.69
C ASP A 515 -14.41 -15.87 -15.90
N TYR A 516 -14.20 -15.33 -17.11
CA TYR A 516 -14.36 -16.09 -18.34
C TYR A 516 -13.12 -16.95 -18.61
N HIS A 517 -13.23 -17.88 -19.55
CA HIS A 517 -12.06 -18.54 -20.15
C HIS A 517 -11.35 -17.62 -21.17
N MET A 518 -11.21 -16.34 -20.84
CA MET A 518 -10.48 -15.34 -21.59
C MET A 518 -9.72 -14.45 -20.58
N PRO A 519 -8.42 -14.17 -20.80
CA PRO A 519 -7.63 -13.34 -19.89
C PRO A 519 -8.29 -11.97 -19.65
N ASP A 520 -8.33 -11.54 -18.38
CA ASP A 520 -8.84 -10.23 -17.93
C ASP A 520 -10.29 -9.90 -18.30
N ARG A 521 -11.13 -10.92 -18.56
CA ARG A 521 -12.56 -10.76 -18.84
C ARG A 521 -13.42 -11.47 -17.80
N ALA A 522 -14.48 -10.80 -17.37
CA ALA A 522 -15.38 -11.37 -16.38
C ALA A 522 -16.83 -10.87 -16.53
N PHE A 523 -17.74 -11.66 -15.98
CA PHE A 523 -19.07 -11.20 -15.59
C PHE A 523 -19.02 -10.76 -14.13
N TYR A 524 -19.69 -9.68 -13.79
CA TYR A 524 -19.71 -9.17 -12.42
C TYR A 524 -21.15 -9.00 -11.96
N VAL A 525 -21.39 -9.45 -10.74
CA VAL A 525 -22.65 -9.32 -10.03
C VAL A 525 -22.39 -8.47 -8.79
N ARG A 526 -23.18 -7.42 -8.62
CA ARG A 526 -23.28 -6.70 -7.36
C ARG A 526 -24.72 -6.76 -6.89
N THR A 527 -24.93 -7.05 -5.61
CA THR A 527 -26.24 -6.96 -4.96
C THR A 527 -26.15 -5.99 -3.79
N PHE A 528 -27.25 -5.30 -3.53
CA PHE A 528 -27.40 -4.43 -2.38
C PHE A 528 -28.73 -4.70 -1.69
N GLY A 529 -28.71 -4.73 -0.36
CA GLY A 529 -29.90 -4.72 0.49
C GLY A 529 -29.72 -3.71 1.60
N GLY A 530 -30.67 -2.79 1.73
CA GLY A 530 -30.63 -1.72 2.72
C GLY A 530 -31.92 -1.63 3.51
N LYS A 531 -31.79 -1.27 4.79
CA LYS A 531 -32.89 -0.98 5.71
C LYS A 531 -32.62 0.35 6.40
N PHE A 532 -33.63 1.20 6.44
CA PHE A 532 -33.62 2.50 7.10
C PHE A 532 -34.64 2.50 8.24
N PHE A 533 -34.24 3.05 9.37
CA PHE A 533 -35.05 3.22 10.56
C PHE A 533 -34.97 4.69 10.97
N GLU A 534 -36.12 5.37 10.96
CA GLU A 534 -36.27 6.72 11.47
C GLU A 534 -36.72 6.64 12.94
N PHE A 535 -36.07 7.41 13.81
CA PHE A 535 -36.35 7.37 15.26
C PHE A 535 -37.46 8.34 15.68
N ASP A 536 -37.65 9.45 14.96
CA ASP A 536 -38.73 10.40 15.20
C ASP A 536 -39.67 10.48 13.97
N PRO A 537 -40.84 9.80 14.00
CA PRO A 537 -41.78 9.82 12.88
C PRO A 537 -42.48 11.18 12.67
N ASN A 538 -42.33 12.13 13.61
CA ASN A 538 -42.86 13.50 13.47
C ASN A 538 -41.82 14.46 12.89
N GLN A 539 -40.60 13.99 12.65
CA GLN A 539 -39.56 14.80 12.03
C GLN A 539 -40.00 15.21 10.61
N SER A 540 -39.68 16.45 10.23
CA SER A 540 -39.90 16.87 8.85
C SER A 540 -39.10 15.97 7.90
N ALA A 541 -39.80 15.26 7.02
CA ALA A 541 -39.17 14.40 6.01
C ALA A 541 -38.12 15.15 5.17
N PHE A 542 -38.23 16.48 5.04
CA PHE A 542 -37.26 17.32 4.36
C PHE A 542 -35.90 17.42 5.08
N ALA A 543 -35.84 17.22 6.39
CA ALA A 543 -34.63 17.39 7.19
C ALA A 543 -33.60 16.27 6.95
N ILE A 544 -34.07 15.06 6.63
CA ILE A 544 -33.22 13.86 6.49
C ILE A 544 -33.36 13.16 5.14
N GLN A 545 -34.08 13.76 4.19
CA GLN A 545 -34.38 13.12 2.90
C GLN A 545 -33.14 12.76 2.05
N ASN A 546 -32.00 13.42 2.28
CA ASN A 546 -30.73 13.12 1.61
C ASN A 546 -30.01 11.91 2.24
N GLN A 547 -30.48 11.44 3.40
CA GLN A 547 -29.94 10.30 4.14
C GLN A 547 -30.67 8.97 3.83
N TYR A 548 -31.89 9.06 3.31
CA TYR A 548 -32.70 7.91 2.86
C TYR A 548 -31.98 7.05 1.82
N LEU A 549 -32.42 5.79 1.71
CA LEU A 549 -31.89 4.86 0.72
C LEU A 549 -32.28 5.31 -0.68
N THR A 550 -31.35 5.25 -1.63
CA THR A 550 -31.58 5.65 -3.02
C THR A 550 -31.17 4.57 -4.02
N ALA A 551 -31.96 4.45 -5.09
CA ALA A 551 -31.66 3.59 -6.23
C ALA A 551 -30.45 4.11 -7.01
N THR A 552 -30.34 5.44 -7.14
CA THR A 552 -29.20 6.13 -7.77
C THR A 552 -28.58 7.10 -6.78
N TYR A 553 -27.31 6.90 -6.45
CA TYR A 553 -26.58 7.77 -5.52
C TYR A 553 -25.92 8.93 -6.25
N THR A 554 -26.19 10.16 -5.80
CA THR A 554 -25.72 11.41 -6.41
C THR A 554 -25.00 12.29 -5.40
N GLY A 555 -24.48 13.44 -5.85
CA GLY A 555 -23.83 14.42 -4.98
C GLY A 555 -24.70 14.91 -3.82
N ASN A 556 -26.02 15.01 -4.03
CA ASN A 556 -26.95 15.43 -2.99
C ASN A 556 -27.07 14.39 -1.86
N ASN A 557 -26.77 13.12 -2.13
CA ASN A 557 -26.78 12.04 -1.13
C ASN A 557 -25.47 11.98 -0.33
N ASP A 558 -24.38 12.61 -0.80
CA ASP A 558 -23.06 12.67 -0.15
C ASP A 558 -23.00 13.76 0.94
N TRP A 559 -23.97 13.73 1.85
CA TRP A 559 -24.09 14.68 2.96
C TRP A 559 -22.92 14.56 3.97
N ILE A 560 -22.17 13.46 3.97
CA ILE A 560 -20.94 13.27 4.77
C ILE A 560 -19.65 13.78 4.08
N TYR A 561 -19.76 14.32 2.86
CA TYR A 561 -18.63 14.87 2.08
C TYR A 561 -17.46 13.89 1.86
N ASP A 562 -17.72 12.58 1.78
CA ASP A 562 -16.66 11.56 1.58
C ASP A 562 -16.39 11.30 0.10
N GLY A 563 -17.36 11.56 -0.78
CA GLY A 563 -17.20 11.43 -2.23
C GLY A 563 -16.42 12.57 -2.88
N VAL A 564 -15.87 12.33 -4.07
CA VAL A 564 -15.27 13.38 -4.90
C VAL A 564 -16.31 13.82 -5.93
N TYR A 565 -16.96 14.95 -5.69
CA TYR A 565 -17.96 15.52 -6.59
C TYR A 565 -17.49 16.85 -7.17
N LEU A 566 -17.69 17.03 -8.48
CA LEU A 566 -17.45 18.31 -9.13
C LEU A 566 -18.42 19.38 -8.63
N ASP A 567 -19.66 18.99 -8.36
CA ASP A 567 -20.73 19.85 -7.85
C ASP A 567 -21.76 18.95 -7.15
N ARG A 568 -21.91 19.09 -5.82
CA ARG A 568 -22.81 18.24 -5.04
C ARG A 568 -24.27 18.62 -5.21
N ASN A 569 -24.55 19.92 -5.32
CA ASN A 569 -25.90 20.47 -5.37
C ASN A 569 -26.29 20.92 -6.78
N ALA A 570 -25.61 20.40 -7.81
CA ALA A 570 -25.90 20.72 -9.20
C ALA A 570 -27.38 20.44 -9.53
N GLN A 571 -28.06 21.45 -10.06
CA GLN A 571 -29.45 21.35 -10.50
C GLN A 571 -29.60 21.31 -12.03
N SER A 572 -28.55 21.66 -12.78
CA SER A 572 -28.57 21.68 -14.25
C SER A 572 -27.18 21.48 -14.87
N GLY A 573 -27.15 21.20 -16.18
CA GLY A 573 -25.91 20.98 -16.93
C GLY A 573 -25.30 19.59 -16.71
N TRP A 574 -24.13 19.35 -17.31
CA TRP A 574 -23.50 18.02 -17.32
C TRP A 574 -22.97 17.57 -15.96
N LYS A 575 -22.67 18.48 -15.03
CA LYS A 575 -22.19 18.12 -13.67
C LYS A 575 -23.21 17.30 -12.89
N THR A 576 -24.51 17.47 -13.18
CA THR A 576 -25.60 16.66 -12.61
C THR A 576 -25.59 15.19 -13.05
N GLN A 577 -24.80 14.85 -14.08
CA GLN A 577 -24.65 13.48 -14.58
C GLN A 577 -23.70 12.65 -13.71
N GLN A 578 -23.05 13.27 -12.72
CA GLN A 578 -22.16 12.56 -11.82
C GLN A 578 -22.93 11.72 -10.81
N ILE A 579 -22.65 10.41 -10.79
CA ILE A 579 -23.22 9.43 -9.85
C ILE A 579 -22.11 8.68 -9.11
N ALA A 580 -22.47 7.94 -8.06
CA ALA A 580 -21.59 6.99 -7.39
C ALA A 580 -22.23 5.59 -7.33
N MET A 581 -21.39 4.55 -7.42
CA MET A 581 -21.80 3.16 -7.19
C MET A 581 -21.95 2.88 -5.69
N GLN A 582 -22.98 3.46 -5.09
CA GLN A 582 -23.37 3.22 -3.70
C GLN A 582 -24.85 2.83 -3.64
N GLU A 583 -25.24 2.15 -2.57
CA GLU A 583 -26.63 1.71 -2.34
C GLU A 583 -27.21 0.98 -3.58
N GLY A 584 -28.31 1.48 -4.17
CA GLY A 584 -28.96 0.82 -5.30
C GLY A 584 -28.11 0.68 -6.57
N GLY A 585 -27.18 1.61 -6.81
CA GLY A 585 -26.22 1.52 -7.92
C GLY A 585 -26.79 1.58 -9.33
N LEU A 586 -28.02 2.08 -9.53
CA LEU A 586 -28.58 2.34 -10.86
C LEU A 586 -27.85 3.51 -11.52
N LYS A 587 -27.84 3.56 -12.86
CA LYS A 587 -27.03 4.53 -13.62
C LYS A 587 -27.87 5.63 -14.26
N ILE A 588 -29.18 5.68 -13.97
CA ILE A 588 -30.06 6.78 -14.33
C ILE A 588 -30.14 7.79 -13.19
N ARG A 589 -29.72 9.04 -13.45
CA ARG A 589 -29.83 10.11 -12.46
C ARG A 589 -31.29 10.44 -12.13
N THR A 590 -31.54 10.74 -10.87
CA THR A 590 -32.80 11.32 -10.39
C THR A 590 -32.47 12.60 -9.62
N LEU A 591 -32.80 13.77 -10.17
CA LEU A 591 -32.59 15.04 -9.49
C LEU A 591 -33.53 15.15 -8.28
N MET A 592 -33.05 15.75 -7.20
CA MET A 592 -33.81 15.93 -5.95
C MET A 592 -34.82 17.07 -6.05
N TYR A 593 -35.80 16.93 -6.94
CA TYR A 593 -37.04 17.69 -6.90
C TYR A 593 -37.98 17.13 -5.82
N ALA A 594 -39.19 17.67 -5.68
CA ALA A 594 -40.11 17.36 -4.57
C ALA A 594 -40.39 15.86 -4.32
N SER A 595 -40.19 14.97 -5.31
CA SER A 595 -40.28 13.51 -5.14
C SER A 595 -39.36 12.77 -6.11
N PRO A 596 -38.09 12.51 -5.75
CA PRO A 596 -37.15 11.79 -6.62
C PRO A 596 -37.50 10.31 -6.70
N LEU A 597 -37.49 9.76 -7.92
CA LEU A 597 -37.72 8.32 -8.15
C LEU A 597 -36.62 7.48 -7.49
N GLY A 598 -37.02 6.31 -6.98
CA GLY A 598 -36.09 5.32 -6.43
C GLY A 598 -35.60 5.62 -5.00
N ARG A 599 -36.24 6.53 -4.27
CA ARG A 599 -35.92 6.82 -2.87
C ARG A 599 -36.81 6.04 -1.91
N SER A 600 -36.24 5.60 -0.79
CA SER A 600 -36.94 4.82 0.24
C SER A 600 -36.43 5.14 1.65
N ASP A 601 -37.36 5.47 2.53
CA ASP A 601 -37.21 5.68 3.97
C ASP A 601 -37.32 4.37 4.77
N LYS A 602 -37.52 3.21 4.10
CA LYS A 602 -37.76 1.92 4.76
C LYS A 602 -36.78 0.85 4.34
N TRP A 603 -36.85 0.40 3.08
CA TRP A 603 -35.95 -0.64 2.57
C TRP A 603 -35.75 -0.49 1.06
N LEU A 604 -34.58 -0.91 0.58
CA LEU A 604 -34.22 -0.92 -0.84
C LEU A 604 -33.40 -2.18 -1.13
N ALA A 605 -33.66 -2.83 -2.25
CA ALA A 605 -32.86 -3.93 -2.75
C ALA A 605 -32.53 -3.72 -4.23
N SER A 606 -31.32 -4.10 -4.64
CA SER A 606 -30.92 -4.01 -6.04
C SER A 606 -29.95 -5.10 -6.47
N VAL A 607 -29.88 -5.29 -7.79
CA VAL A 607 -28.89 -6.10 -8.48
C VAL A 607 -28.30 -5.28 -9.63
N ASN A 608 -26.98 -5.30 -9.76
CA ASN A 608 -26.23 -4.67 -10.84
C ASN A 608 -25.39 -5.75 -11.52
N LEU A 609 -25.63 -5.95 -12.81
CA LEU A 609 -24.94 -6.92 -13.64
C LEU A 609 -24.07 -6.15 -14.62
N ARG A 610 -22.83 -6.61 -14.81
CA ARG A 610 -21.96 -6.10 -15.88
C ARG A 610 -21.15 -7.21 -16.51
N SER A 611 -20.87 -7.08 -17.80
CA SER A 611 -20.23 -8.11 -18.60
C SER A 611 -19.18 -7.47 -19.49
N ASP A 612 -17.95 -7.99 -19.44
CA ASP A 612 -16.94 -7.61 -20.42
C ASP A 612 -17.32 -8.12 -21.83
N PHE A 613 -17.04 -7.33 -22.86
CA PHE A 613 -17.15 -7.84 -24.23
C PHE A 613 -16.09 -8.92 -24.50
N PRO A 614 -16.40 -9.93 -25.31
CA PRO A 614 -15.48 -11.04 -25.63
C PRO A 614 -14.38 -10.67 -26.64
N PHE A 615 -14.29 -9.40 -27.04
CA PHE A 615 -13.27 -8.90 -27.99
C PHE A 615 -12.48 -7.73 -27.40
N SER A 616 -11.27 -7.53 -27.92
CA SER A 616 -10.35 -6.45 -27.51
C SER A 616 -10.71 -5.13 -28.20
N PHE A 617 -10.87 -4.09 -27.39
CA PHE A 617 -11.09 -2.71 -27.83
C PHE A 617 -10.12 -1.81 -27.04
N PRO A 618 -9.63 -0.69 -27.60
CA PRO A 618 -8.66 0.19 -26.90
C PRO A 618 -9.14 0.71 -25.54
N LEU A 619 -10.46 0.78 -25.34
CA LEU A 619 -11.09 1.11 -24.07
C LEU A 619 -11.89 -0.09 -23.56
N LYS A 620 -11.93 -0.28 -22.23
CA LYS A 620 -12.66 -1.41 -21.62
C LYS A 620 -14.16 -1.12 -21.65
N LEU A 621 -14.82 -1.58 -22.71
CA LEU A 621 -16.26 -1.56 -22.89
C LEU A 621 -16.91 -2.72 -22.13
N GLN A 622 -18.06 -2.46 -21.50
CA GLN A 622 -18.88 -3.45 -20.82
C GLN A 622 -20.35 -3.23 -21.12
N LEU A 623 -21.13 -4.31 -21.15
CA LEU A 623 -22.59 -4.23 -21.03
C LEU A 623 -22.95 -4.14 -19.56
N PHE A 624 -24.02 -3.41 -19.23
CA PHE A 624 -24.60 -3.40 -17.90
C PHE A 624 -26.11 -3.55 -17.92
N PHE A 625 -26.65 -4.11 -16.85
CA PHE A 625 -28.08 -4.14 -16.55
C PHE A 625 -28.28 -4.06 -15.04
N ASP A 626 -29.12 -3.15 -14.60
CA ASP A 626 -29.41 -2.87 -13.20
C ASP A 626 -30.91 -2.93 -12.94
N ALA A 627 -31.28 -3.42 -11.76
CA ALA A 627 -32.66 -3.40 -11.30
C ALA A 627 -32.72 -3.14 -9.79
N ALA A 628 -33.71 -2.37 -9.36
CA ALA A 628 -33.99 -2.09 -7.96
C ALA A 628 -35.48 -2.11 -7.65
N THR A 629 -35.81 -2.51 -6.43
CA THR A 629 -37.13 -2.41 -5.82
C THR A 629 -37.00 -1.86 -4.41
N PHE A 630 -38.05 -1.23 -3.91
CA PHE A 630 -38.04 -0.59 -2.60
C PHE A 630 -39.44 -0.60 -1.98
N ALA A 631 -39.52 -0.20 -0.71
CA ALA A 631 -40.78 -0.10 0.00
C ALA A 631 -41.79 0.76 -0.76
N ASN A 632 -43.03 0.27 -0.91
CA ASN A 632 -44.11 0.99 -1.58
C ASN A 632 -43.83 1.39 -3.04
N ALA A 633 -42.91 0.71 -3.74
CA ALA A 633 -42.52 1.06 -5.11
C ALA A 633 -43.72 1.22 -6.07
N ALA A 634 -44.72 0.33 -6.02
CA ALA A 634 -45.92 0.44 -6.87
C ALA A 634 -46.78 1.68 -6.58
N GLN A 635 -46.71 2.26 -5.38
CA GLN A 635 -47.46 3.46 -5.01
C GLN A 635 -46.66 4.73 -5.35
N LEU A 636 -45.34 4.66 -5.22
CA LEU A 636 -44.43 5.79 -5.42
C LEU A 636 -43.99 5.95 -6.88
N ASN A 637 -43.99 4.87 -7.67
CA ASN A 637 -43.71 4.92 -9.10
C ASN A 637 -44.99 5.29 -9.87
N PRO A 638 -44.99 6.37 -10.69
CA PRO A 638 -46.17 6.84 -11.39
C PRO A 638 -46.86 5.80 -12.28
N SER A 639 -46.09 4.84 -12.82
CA SER A 639 -46.65 3.77 -13.66
C SER A 639 -47.24 2.59 -12.88
N GLY A 640 -47.10 2.54 -11.56
CA GLY A 640 -47.45 1.37 -10.74
C GLY A 640 -46.41 0.26 -10.71
N ASN A 641 -45.26 0.44 -11.40
CA ASN A 641 -44.20 -0.56 -11.45
C ASN A 641 -43.60 -0.83 -10.07
N LYS A 642 -43.32 -2.10 -9.77
CA LYS A 642 -42.61 -2.50 -8.54
C LYS A 642 -41.09 -2.44 -8.68
N VAL A 643 -40.59 -2.43 -9.91
CA VAL A 643 -39.15 -2.51 -10.22
C VAL A 643 -38.75 -1.37 -11.13
N LEU A 644 -37.68 -0.67 -10.75
CA LEU A 644 -36.95 0.26 -11.60
C LEU A 644 -35.77 -0.48 -12.21
N PHE A 645 -35.47 -0.23 -13.49
CA PHE A 645 -34.32 -0.86 -14.15
C PHE A 645 -33.72 0.05 -15.21
N ASP A 646 -32.44 -0.15 -15.48
CA ASP A 646 -31.71 0.45 -16.58
C ASP A 646 -30.64 -0.49 -17.13
N GLY A 647 -30.30 -0.35 -18.40
CA GLY A 647 -29.33 -1.21 -19.06
C GLY A 647 -28.71 -0.51 -20.25
N GLY A 648 -27.47 -0.86 -20.58
CA GLY A 648 -26.77 -0.19 -21.65
C GLY A 648 -25.29 -0.55 -21.71
N ILE A 649 -24.49 0.41 -22.16
CA ILE A 649 -23.05 0.25 -22.35
C ILE A 649 -22.32 1.14 -21.36
N GLN A 650 -21.28 0.63 -20.72
CA GLN A 650 -20.36 1.46 -19.94
C GLN A 650 -18.96 1.42 -20.53
N LEU A 651 -18.28 2.56 -20.43
CA LEU A 651 -16.92 2.79 -20.89
C LEU A 651 -16.04 3.03 -19.67
N ASN A 652 -15.12 2.12 -19.40
CA ASN A 652 -14.17 2.25 -18.30
C ASN A 652 -12.86 2.86 -18.79
N MET A 653 -12.44 3.96 -18.18
CA MET A 653 -11.20 4.67 -18.48
C MET A 653 -10.30 4.72 -17.23
N PHE A 654 -8.98 4.76 -17.45
CA PHE A 654 -7.97 4.91 -16.40
C PHE A 654 -8.13 3.91 -15.23
N LYS A 655 -8.26 2.60 -15.52
CA LYS A 655 -8.51 1.55 -14.52
C LYS A 655 -9.79 1.79 -13.69
N GLU A 656 -10.91 2.08 -14.37
CA GLU A 656 -12.23 2.37 -13.76
C GLU A 656 -12.30 3.65 -12.89
N ARG A 657 -11.30 4.54 -12.93
CA ARG A 657 -11.34 5.83 -12.21
C ARG A 657 -12.32 6.83 -12.82
N LEU A 658 -12.49 6.78 -14.14
CA LEU A 658 -13.57 7.45 -14.84
C LEU A 658 -14.39 6.38 -15.55
N VAL A 659 -15.67 6.31 -15.21
CA VAL A 659 -16.62 5.42 -15.88
C VAL A 659 -17.72 6.26 -16.47
N VAL A 660 -17.99 6.09 -17.76
CA VAL A 660 -19.12 6.73 -18.45
C VAL A 660 -20.16 5.67 -18.74
N TYR A 661 -21.41 5.92 -18.37
CA TYR A 661 -22.54 5.03 -18.60
C TYR A 661 -23.45 5.63 -19.67
N LEU A 662 -23.83 4.79 -20.63
CA LEU A 662 -24.76 5.09 -21.69
C LEU A 662 -25.97 4.15 -21.55
N PRO A 663 -27.02 4.56 -20.80
CA PRO A 663 -28.25 3.79 -20.69
C PRO A 663 -28.99 3.79 -22.03
N LEU A 664 -29.27 2.58 -22.54
CA LEU A 664 -30.00 2.34 -23.79
C LEU A 664 -31.41 1.79 -23.54
N LEU A 665 -31.60 1.16 -22.37
CA LEU A 665 -32.83 0.58 -21.88
C LEU A 665 -33.12 1.16 -20.50
N MET A 666 -34.38 1.48 -20.20
CA MET A 666 -34.81 1.89 -18.86
C MET A 666 -36.30 1.65 -18.65
N SER A 667 -36.72 1.58 -17.39
CA SER A 667 -38.14 1.46 -17.02
C SER A 667 -38.97 2.66 -17.52
N ARG A 668 -40.28 2.47 -17.64
CA ARG A 668 -41.20 3.54 -18.06
C ARG A 668 -41.10 4.77 -17.14
N ASP A 669 -40.99 4.54 -15.83
CA ASP A 669 -40.89 5.62 -14.84
C ASP A 669 -39.65 6.49 -15.07
N PHE A 670 -38.48 5.89 -15.34
CA PHE A 670 -37.28 6.65 -15.68
C PHE A 670 -37.40 7.39 -17.01
N LYS A 671 -38.04 6.77 -18.01
CA LYS A 671 -38.25 7.40 -19.32
C LYS A 671 -39.16 8.62 -19.20
N ASP A 672 -40.24 8.52 -18.42
CA ASP A 672 -41.21 9.59 -18.24
C ASP A 672 -40.65 10.69 -17.32
N TYR A 673 -39.88 10.33 -16.29
CA TYR A 673 -39.14 11.29 -15.47
C TYR A 673 -38.08 12.06 -16.27
N SER A 674 -37.31 11.38 -17.13
CA SER A 674 -36.33 12.05 -17.99
C SER A 674 -37.01 13.07 -18.92
N LYS A 675 -38.17 12.74 -19.48
CA LYS A 675 -38.96 13.68 -20.31
C LYS A 675 -39.51 14.87 -19.52
N SER A 676 -39.89 14.69 -18.26
CA SER A 676 -40.43 15.78 -17.44
C SER A 676 -39.35 16.75 -16.99
N VAL A 677 -38.12 16.26 -16.82
CA VAL A 677 -36.97 17.07 -16.40
C VAL A 677 -36.28 17.74 -17.59
N TYR A 678 -36.21 17.09 -18.76
CA TYR A 678 -35.49 17.60 -19.93
C TYR A 678 -36.42 17.95 -21.10
N ALA A 679 -36.44 19.23 -21.49
CA ALA A 679 -37.28 19.77 -22.57
C ALA A 679 -37.04 19.12 -23.96
N LYS A 680 -35.87 18.52 -24.21
CA LYS A 680 -35.56 17.72 -25.40
C LYS A 680 -34.82 16.45 -24.98
N ASN A 681 -35.53 15.32 -24.90
CA ASN A 681 -34.97 14.02 -24.53
C ASN A 681 -33.93 13.56 -25.57
N SER A 682 -32.64 13.72 -25.25
CA SER A 682 -31.54 13.22 -26.06
C SER A 682 -30.75 12.17 -25.28
N ILE A 683 -30.19 11.20 -25.99
CA ILE A 683 -29.36 10.13 -25.41
C ILE A 683 -28.22 10.72 -24.56
N LEU A 684 -27.64 11.84 -24.99
CA LEU A 684 -26.57 12.55 -24.27
C LEU A 684 -26.98 13.06 -22.89
N GLN A 685 -28.26 13.40 -22.68
CA GLN A 685 -28.73 13.87 -21.38
C GLN A 685 -28.90 12.72 -20.39
N ASN A 686 -29.24 11.52 -20.85
CA ASN A 686 -29.39 10.35 -19.98
C ASN A 686 -28.06 9.66 -19.66
N MET A 687 -26.96 10.11 -20.28
CA MET A 687 -25.62 9.68 -19.89
C MET A 687 -25.32 10.07 -18.44
N SER A 688 -24.63 9.18 -17.74
CA SER A 688 -24.09 9.44 -16.41
C SER A 688 -22.61 9.09 -16.38
N PHE A 689 -21.89 9.60 -15.39
CA PHE A 689 -20.50 9.23 -15.18
C PHE A 689 -20.18 9.11 -13.70
N ALA A 690 -19.18 8.30 -13.36
CA ALA A 690 -18.66 8.17 -12.02
C ALA A 690 -17.17 8.51 -11.99
N LEU A 691 -16.79 9.32 -11.00
CA LEU A 691 -15.40 9.59 -10.64
C LEU A 691 -15.07 8.76 -9.40
N ARG A 692 -14.22 7.75 -9.56
CA ARG A 692 -13.78 6.86 -8.49
C ARG A 692 -12.35 7.21 -8.10
N PHE A 693 -12.21 8.35 -7.42
CA PHE A 693 -10.96 8.77 -6.81
C PHE A 693 -11.15 8.81 -5.31
N HIS A 694 -10.32 8.09 -4.57
CA HIS A 694 -10.27 8.24 -3.12
C HIS A 694 -9.14 9.19 -2.75
N PRO A 695 -9.40 10.28 -1.99
CA PRO A 695 -8.34 11.09 -1.42
C PRO A 695 -7.38 10.16 -0.65
N PHE A 696 -6.09 10.28 -0.93
CA PHE A 696 -5.04 9.50 -0.29
C PHE A 696 -5.04 7.98 -0.57
N GLU A 697 -5.70 7.51 -1.64
CA GLU A 697 -5.69 6.10 -2.09
C GLU A 697 -4.26 5.51 -2.20
N PHE A 698 -3.29 6.36 -2.51
CA PHE A 698 -1.87 5.98 -2.60
C PHE A 698 -1.26 5.49 -1.26
N MET A 699 -1.88 5.75 -0.12
CA MET A 699 -1.46 5.22 1.18
C MET A 699 -1.71 3.72 1.30
N ASP A 700 -2.86 3.26 0.79
CA ASP A 700 -3.25 1.85 0.83
C ASP A 700 -2.61 1.04 -0.31
N GLN A 701 -2.25 1.72 -1.41
CA GLN A 701 -1.66 1.08 -2.59
C GLN A 701 -0.13 0.93 -2.53
N GLN A 702 0.54 1.25 -1.43
CA GLN A 702 2.02 1.19 -1.30
C GLN A 702 2.66 -0.11 -1.80
N LYS A 703 1.97 -1.26 -1.67
CA LYS A 703 2.44 -2.54 -2.22
C LYS A 703 2.23 -2.71 -3.72
N GLU A 704 1.21 -2.09 -4.29
CA GLU A 704 1.00 -2.05 -5.75
C GLU A 704 2.11 -1.27 -6.45
N TRP A 705 2.64 -0.21 -5.80
CA TRP A 705 3.82 0.50 -6.30
C TRP A 705 5.05 -0.40 -6.38
N LEU A 706 5.25 -1.33 -5.43
CA LEU A 706 6.34 -2.30 -5.50
C LEU A 706 6.16 -3.29 -6.64
N GLN A 707 4.93 -3.75 -6.87
CA GLN A 707 4.63 -4.63 -8.01
C GLN A 707 4.81 -3.94 -9.37
N LEU A 708 4.70 -2.61 -9.42
CA LEU A 708 5.01 -1.81 -10.62
C LEU A 708 6.50 -1.51 -10.79
N LEU A 709 7.29 -1.61 -9.70
CA LEU A 709 8.75 -1.42 -9.72
C LEU A 709 9.49 -2.72 -10.07
N GLN A 710 8.89 -3.88 -9.78
CA GLN A 710 9.27 -5.19 -10.32
C GLN A 710 8.85 -5.30 -11.79
#